data_AF-A0A9E5AFU7-F1
#
_entry.id   AF-A0A9E5AFU7-F1
#
_cell.length_a   1.000
_cell.length_b   1.000
_cell.length_c   1.000
_cell.angle_alpha   90.00
_cell.angle_beta   90.00
_cell.angle_gamma   90.00
#
_symmetry.space_group_name_H-M   'P 1'
#
loop_
_entity.id
_entity.type
_entity.pdbx_description
1 polymer ?
#
loop_
_entity_poly.entity_id
_entity_poly.type
_entity_poly.pdbx_seq_one_letter_code
_entity_poly.pdbx_strand_id
1 'polypeptide(L)'
;MDDAAVCLQVAIIGPVRGIFDYSAPAGSPLAALTGCRVRAPFGRRERVGVVVGVAPSQVPAHRLKPITALLDPLPLLSPSLLALARWAADYYCHPLGDALGAAFPLELRRGEPPRDPSQLCWVLTAAGGARLAEGARLGVRQLALLRLAQAAPILESALAALAFDARRGLQQLVARGWCEQARLAGMETDDATPREAFMALNPAQNTAVESILAELQRYSTWLLQGVTGSGKTEVYLHLARAASALGRQTLVLIPEIGLSEQLVQRFYRRFGGAAAVLHSELSDRERALVWARCRRGSVRVLLGTRSAVWAQLPDLGLIIVDEEHDPSFKQQEGFRYNARDVAVVRARNADIPVVLGSATPSLESELNAARGRYRRVSLPQRAAGAACPILLGLDVRGLVLLGGLGATLCRAMDECLARGEQVLLFLNRRGYAPLLMCHACGWIARCSRCDARLVVHREAERLICHHCDADQALARVRDACCADQALITLGLGTEQVEDALRQRFPGRRILRVDRDSMRKKGQLEAAYGAVRAREVDILLGTQMLSKGHDFPEVTLVGVVDADSRLFATDFRAAERFAQTIVQVAGRAGRGSKPGTVLVQTHHPDNPLLQSALKHHYDSFVSAALAERAEARLPPYAALAVVRAESANQQFPTEFLTGLKRLLHARIPAEVTLAGPVPAPMERKAGRYRAALLLSAERRAALALGLRELLPAIEQLPQRTRVRWHIDVDPQEAS
;
A
#
# COMPACT_ATOMS: atom_id res chain seq x y z
N MET A 1 -21.43 48.49 10.63
CA MET A 1 -20.42 47.47 10.95
C MET A 1 -21.21 46.26 11.40
N ASP A 2 -21.50 45.35 10.47
CA ASP A 2 -22.20 44.10 10.80
C ASP A 2 -21.25 43.24 11.64
N ASP A 3 -21.69 42.88 12.84
CA ASP A 3 -20.95 42.04 13.76
C ASP A 3 -20.77 40.65 13.12
N ALA A 4 -19.54 40.30 12.73
CA ALA A 4 -19.26 39.08 12.01
C ALA A 4 -19.53 37.87 12.92
N ALA A 5 -20.67 37.22 12.72
CA ALA A 5 -21.09 36.09 13.56
C ALA A 5 -20.04 34.97 13.52
N VAL A 6 -19.62 34.53 14.71
CA VAL A 6 -18.72 33.38 14.87
C VAL A 6 -19.46 32.12 14.42
N CYS A 7 -18.83 31.35 13.52
CA CYS A 7 -19.42 30.18 12.90
C CYS A 7 -18.54 28.94 13.07
N LEU A 8 -19.16 27.76 12.90
CA LEU A 8 -18.47 26.49 12.77
C LEU A 8 -18.05 26.30 11.31
N GLN A 9 -16.76 26.08 11.10
CA GLN A 9 -16.22 25.71 9.81
C GLN A 9 -16.27 24.18 9.66
N VAL A 10 -17.10 23.68 8.74
CA VAL A 10 -17.37 22.25 8.59
C VAL A 10 -16.92 21.74 7.23
N ALA A 11 -16.08 20.71 7.23
CA ALA A 11 -15.74 19.94 6.03
C ALA A 11 -16.71 18.76 5.89
N ILE A 12 -17.52 18.75 4.82
CA ILE A 12 -18.50 17.69 4.57
C ILE A 12 -17.80 16.41 4.09
N ILE A 13 -18.04 15.27 4.75
CA ILE A 13 -17.45 13.99 4.36
C ILE A 13 -18.07 13.55 3.03
N GLY A 14 -17.25 13.53 1.98
CA GLY A 14 -17.64 13.20 0.62
C GLY A 14 -16.85 14.01 -0.42
N PRO A 15 -17.11 13.76 -1.73
CA PRO A 15 -16.36 14.36 -2.83
C PRO A 15 -16.81 15.80 -3.10
N VAL A 16 -16.83 16.64 -2.07
CA VAL A 16 -17.22 18.05 -2.10
C VAL A 16 -16.02 18.88 -1.65
N ARG A 17 -15.61 19.83 -2.51
CA ARG A 17 -14.51 20.75 -2.19
C ARG A 17 -15.02 21.91 -1.34
N GLY A 18 -14.14 22.38 -0.45
CA GLY A 18 -14.40 23.54 0.39
C GLY A 18 -14.74 23.21 1.84
N ILE A 19 -14.82 24.29 2.61
CA ILE A 19 -15.25 24.33 4.00
C ILE A 19 -16.52 25.18 4.02
N PHE A 20 -17.52 24.77 4.80
CA PHE A 20 -18.84 25.40 4.83
C PHE A 20 -19.12 25.94 6.23
N ASP A 21 -19.60 27.17 6.29
CA ASP A 21 -19.90 27.87 7.54
C ASP A 21 -21.32 27.53 8.01
N TYR A 22 -21.45 27.15 9.28
CA TYR A 22 -22.74 26.89 9.94
C TYR A 22 -22.81 27.64 11.27
N SER A 23 -24.01 28.02 11.70
CA SER A 23 -24.20 28.54 13.05
C SER A 23 -24.10 27.40 14.07
N ALA A 24 -23.49 27.71 15.22
CA ALA A 24 -23.37 26.79 16.33
C ALA A 24 -24.64 26.76 17.19
N PRO A 25 -24.94 25.64 17.88
CA PRO A 25 -25.98 25.64 18.90
C PRO A 25 -25.63 26.62 20.04
N ALA A 26 -26.62 27.35 20.55
CA ALA A 26 -26.43 28.32 21.62
C ALA A 26 -25.76 27.66 22.85
N GLY A 27 -24.80 28.37 23.47
CA GLY A 27 -24.08 27.89 24.66
C GLY A 27 -23.02 26.79 24.40
N SER A 28 -22.75 26.44 23.13
CA SER A 28 -21.74 25.44 22.81
C SER A 28 -20.31 25.96 23.06
N PRO A 29 -19.41 25.17 23.66
CA PRO A 29 -18.00 25.52 23.78
C PRO A 29 -17.31 25.36 22.41
N LEU A 30 -17.43 26.38 21.55
CA LEU A 30 -17.10 26.30 20.11
C LEU A 30 -15.71 25.72 19.84
N ALA A 31 -14.69 26.18 20.55
CA ALA A 31 -13.31 25.71 20.37
C ALA A 31 -13.16 24.20 20.63
N ALA A 32 -13.90 23.66 21.59
CA ALA A 32 -13.89 22.24 21.96
C ALA A 32 -14.59 21.34 20.92
N LEU A 33 -15.30 21.92 19.94
CA LEU A 33 -15.99 21.17 18.89
C LEU A 33 -15.08 20.80 17.72
N THR A 34 -13.88 21.37 17.61
CA THR A 34 -12.95 21.07 16.52
C THR A 34 -12.56 19.58 16.56
N GLY A 35 -12.81 18.86 15.46
CA GLY A 35 -12.62 17.41 15.35
C GLY A 35 -13.86 16.57 15.68
N CYS A 36 -14.97 17.17 16.12
CA CYS A 36 -16.26 16.50 16.26
C CYS A 36 -16.95 16.33 14.90
N ARG A 37 -17.72 15.25 14.75
CA ARG A 37 -18.64 15.11 13.62
C ARG A 37 -19.94 15.84 13.92
N VAL A 38 -20.49 16.45 12.88
CA VAL A 38 -21.79 17.12 12.91
C VAL A 38 -22.65 16.63 11.77
N ARG A 39 -23.96 16.63 11.97
CA ARG A 39 -24.94 16.50 10.89
C ARG A 39 -25.39 17.90 10.52
N ALA A 40 -25.29 18.24 9.23
CA ALA A 40 -25.59 19.57 8.75
C ALA A 40 -26.39 19.54 7.43
N PRO A 41 -27.28 20.52 7.20
CA PRO A 41 -28.04 20.63 5.96
C PRO A 41 -27.13 21.04 4.80
N PHE A 42 -27.04 20.21 3.76
CA PHE A 42 -26.23 20.45 2.57
C PHE A 42 -27.06 20.28 1.29
N GLY A 43 -27.48 21.40 0.70
CA GLY A 43 -28.44 21.41 -0.40
C GLY A 43 -29.82 20.93 0.07
N ARG A 44 -30.34 19.86 -0.55
CA ARG A 44 -31.64 19.23 -0.21
C ARG A 44 -31.53 18.05 0.75
N ARG A 45 -30.33 17.69 1.21
CA ARG A 45 -30.08 16.53 2.06
C ARG A 45 -29.28 16.93 3.28
N GLU A 46 -29.31 16.10 4.31
CA GLU A 46 -28.36 16.21 5.41
C GLU A 46 -27.12 15.37 5.13
N ARG A 47 -25.96 15.87 5.56
CA ARG A 47 -24.69 15.18 5.42
C ARG A 47 -23.93 15.22 6.73
N VAL A 48 -23.07 14.24 6.93
CA VAL A 48 -22.10 14.24 8.01
C VAL A 48 -20.89 15.05 7.58
N GLY A 49 -20.46 15.97 8.43
CA GLY A 49 -19.23 16.72 8.27
C GLY A 49 -18.40 16.67 9.54
N VAL A 50 -17.20 17.21 9.48
CA VAL A 50 -16.30 17.37 10.62
C VAL A 50 -16.06 18.85 10.84
N VAL A 51 -16.18 19.32 12.08
CA VAL A 51 -15.79 20.69 12.44
C VAL A 51 -14.27 20.78 12.36
N VAL A 52 -13.76 21.65 11.50
CA VAL A 52 -12.31 21.81 11.28
C VAL A 52 -11.76 23.07 11.94
N GLY A 53 -12.63 24.00 12.35
CA GLY A 53 -12.27 25.20 13.06
C GLY A 53 -13.48 26.06 13.42
N VAL A 54 -13.21 27.19 14.05
CA VAL A 54 -14.19 28.22 14.43
C VAL A 54 -13.63 29.55 13.98
N ALA A 55 -14.41 30.32 13.22
CA ALA A 55 -13.98 31.59 12.67
C ALA A 55 -15.16 32.55 12.48
N PRO A 56 -14.94 33.87 12.41
CA PRO A 56 -15.93 34.80 11.92
C PRO A 56 -16.34 34.43 10.49
N SER A 57 -17.64 34.37 10.21
CA SER A 57 -18.11 34.11 8.84
C SER A 57 -18.07 35.38 8.00
N GLN A 58 -17.75 35.23 6.71
CA GLN A 58 -17.95 36.30 5.71
C GLN A 58 -19.41 36.35 5.21
N VAL A 59 -20.23 35.37 5.58
CA VAL A 59 -21.65 35.28 5.22
C VAL A 59 -22.47 35.92 6.34
N PRO A 60 -23.48 36.76 6.02
CA PRO A 60 -24.36 37.34 7.03
C PRO A 60 -25.04 36.27 7.88
N ALA A 61 -25.13 36.51 9.19
CA ALA A 61 -25.62 35.53 10.18
C ALA A 61 -26.98 34.91 9.81
N HIS A 62 -27.90 35.70 9.25
CA HIS A 62 -29.24 35.24 8.86
C HIS A 62 -29.25 34.23 7.69
N ARG A 63 -28.15 34.12 6.92
CA ARG A 63 -27.99 33.12 5.84
C ARG A 63 -27.28 31.85 6.32
N LEU A 64 -26.67 31.88 7.50
CA LEU A 64 -26.04 30.70 8.09
C LEU A 64 -27.13 29.74 8.56
N LYS A 65 -27.10 28.52 8.03
CA LYS A 65 -27.95 27.45 8.55
C LYS A 65 -27.31 26.89 9.83
N PRO A 66 -28.10 26.50 10.83
CA PRO A 66 -27.58 25.76 11.97
C PRO A 66 -27.16 24.35 11.56
N ILE A 67 -26.22 23.78 12.31
CA ILE A 67 -26.04 22.32 12.29
C ILE A 67 -27.31 21.64 12.83
N THR A 68 -27.70 20.52 12.23
CA THR A 68 -28.87 19.74 12.68
C THR A 68 -28.56 19.01 13.98
N ALA A 69 -27.36 18.43 14.11
CA ALA A 69 -26.96 17.70 15.30
C ALA A 69 -25.43 17.70 15.50
N LEU A 70 -25.00 17.81 16.75
CA LEU A 70 -23.66 17.42 17.18
C LEU A 70 -23.66 15.91 17.43
N LEU A 71 -22.84 15.16 16.68
CA LEU A 71 -22.87 13.68 16.74
C LEU A 71 -21.94 13.11 17.80
N ASP A 72 -20.93 13.86 18.20
CA ASP A 72 -19.91 13.43 19.14
C ASP A 72 -19.83 14.39 20.33
N PRO A 73 -19.83 13.86 21.58
CA PRO A 73 -19.68 14.70 22.77
C PRO A 73 -18.25 15.22 22.94
N LEU A 74 -17.27 14.54 22.34
CA LEU A 74 -15.86 14.88 22.35
C LEU A 74 -15.26 14.69 20.95
N PRO A 75 -14.22 15.45 20.57
CA PRO A 75 -13.55 15.28 19.29
C PRO A 75 -13.14 13.82 19.05
N LEU A 76 -13.49 13.30 17.87
CA LEU A 76 -13.02 11.99 17.45
C LEU A 76 -11.67 12.08 16.75
N LEU A 77 -11.34 13.20 16.11
CA LEU A 77 -10.03 13.45 15.51
C LEU A 77 -9.13 14.27 16.44
N SER A 78 -7.90 13.80 16.63
CA SER A 78 -6.87 14.59 17.31
C SER A 78 -6.47 15.81 16.47
N PRO A 79 -5.96 16.88 17.09
CA PRO A 79 -5.38 18.02 16.38
C PRO A 79 -4.29 17.61 15.38
N SER A 80 -3.45 16.63 15.73
CA SER A 80 -2.39 16.11 14.85
C SER A 80 -2.93 15.43 13.60
N LEU A 81 -4.02 14.65 13.71
CA LEU A 81 -4.67 14.03 12.54
C LEU A 81 -5.45 15.04 11.69
N LEU A 82 -6.07 16.05 12.30
CA LEU A 82 -6.67 17.17 11.58
C LEU A 82 -5.63 17.91 10.75
N ALA A 83 -4.48 18.24 11.34
CA ALA A 83 -3.37 18.89 10.66
C ALA A 83 -2.81 18.01 9.53
N LEU A 84 -2.65 16.70 9.77
CA LEU A 84 -2.21 15.75 8.75
C LEU A 84 -3.19 15.66 7.57
N ALA A 85 -4.49 15.58 7.85
CA ALA A 85 -5.52 15.50 6.82
C ALA A 85 -5.60 16.81 6.00
N ARG A 86 -5.45 17.97 6.64
CA ARG A 86 -5.32 19.27 5.96
C ARG A 86 -4.11 19.31 5.05
N TRP A 87 -2.93 19.01 5.58
CA TRP A 87 -1.70 18.94 4.79
C TRP A 87 -1.85 17.99 3.59
N ALA A 88 -2.41 16.81 3.80
CA ALA A 88 -2.55 15.82 2.72
C ALA A 88 -3.62 16.24 1.69
N ALA A 89 -4.73 16.84 2.11
CA ALA A 89 -5.74 17.39 1.20
C ALA A 89 -5.14 18.48 0.30
N ASP A 90 -4.37 19.40 0.90
CA ASP A 90 -3.70 20.48 0.16
C ASP A 90 -2.62 19.92 -0.77
N TYR A 91 -1.76 19.04 -0.24
CA TYR A 91 -0.63 18.47 -0.98
C TYR A 91 -1.08 17.63 -2.18
N TYR A 92 -2.08 16.75 -1.99
CA TYR A 92 -2.61 15.89 -3.05
C TYR A 92 -3.77 16.53 -3.82
N CYS A 93 -4.08 17.82 -3.58
CA CYS A 93 -5.15 18.56 -4.23
C CYS A 93 -6.53 17.87 -4.13
N HIS A 94 -6.82 17.22 -3.00
CA HIS A 94 -8.04 16.44 -2.76
C HIS A 94 -9.00 17.16 -1.81
N PRO A 95 -10.33 16.96 -1.91
CA PRO A 95 -11.28 17.48 -0.93
C PRO A 95 -10.92 17.12 0.53
N LEU A 96 -10.89 18.13 1.41
CA LEU A 96 -10.57 17.96 2.83
C LEU A 96 -11.54 17.00 3.53
N GLY A 97 -12.83 17.07 3.21
CA GLY A 97 -13.85 16.19 3.81
C GLY A 97 -13.61 14.70 3.53
N ASP A 98 -13.18 14.35 2.32
CA ASP A 98 -12.78 12.98 1.98
C ASP A 98 -11.49 12.56 2.69
N ALA A 99 -10.51 13.46 2.79
CA ALA A 99 -9.26 13.20 3.49
C ALA A 99 -9.49 12.93 4.98
N LEU A 100 -10.36 13.72 5.64
CA LEU A 100 -10.81 13.49 7.01
C LEU A 100 -11.59 12.18 7.14
N GLY A 101 -12.42 11.86 6.13
CA GLY A 101 -13.13 10.60 6.04
C GLY A 101 -12.22 9.38 6.08
N ALA A 102 -10.98 9.48 5.59
CA ALA A 102 -10.00 8.39 5.61
C ALA A 102 -9.65 7.92 7.05
N ALA A 103 -9.76 8.80 8.05
CA ALA A 103 -9.53 8.49 9.46
C ALA A 103 -10.72 7.78 10.15
N PHE A 104 -11.84 7.61 9.46
CA PHE A 104 -13.06 7.00 10.00
C PHE A 104 -13.43 5.68 9.29
N PRO A 105 -13.92 4.66 10.02
CA PRO A 105 -14.62 3.52 9.45
C PRO A 105 -15.97 3.95 8.85
N LEU A 106 -16.55 3.11 7.99
CA LEU A 106 -17.75 3.45 7.21
C LEU A 106 -18.95 3.82 8.10
N GLU A 107 -19.16 3.11 9.21
CA GLU A 107 -20.23 3.40 10.19
C GLU A 107 -20.10 4.85 10.71
N LEU A 108 -18.89 5.27 11.07
CA LEU A 108 -18.67 6.64 11.55
C LEU A 108 -18.84 7.69 10.44
N ARG A 109 -18.54 7.37 9.18
CA ARG A 109 -18.82 8.28 8.05
C ARG A 109 -20.32 8.49 7.82
N ARG A 110 -21.15 7.52 8.22
CA ARG A 110 -22.63 7.61 8.14
C ARG A 110 -23.26 8.35 9.33
N GLY A 111 -22.45 8.64 10.36
CA GLY A 111 -22.87 9.36 11.55
C GLY A 111 -23.31 8.45 12.69
N GLU A 112 -23.03 7.14 12.60
CA GLU A 112 -23.25 6.21 13.71
C GLU A 112 -22.30 6.55 14.88
N PRO A 113 -22.66 6.23 16.13
CA PRO A 113 -21.76 6.41 17.27
C PRO A 113 -20.57 5.43 17.20
N PRO A 114 -19.41 5.78 17.79
CA PRO A 114 -18.31 4.84 17.99
C PRO A 114 -18.78 3.57 18.70
N ARG A 115 -18.38 2.41 18.18
CA ARG A 115 -18.63 1.14 18.86
C ARG A 115 -17.92 1.14 20.20
N ASP A 116 -18.63 0.64 21.21
CA ASP A 116 -18.01 0.33 22.49
C ASP A 116 -17.22 -0.98 22.33
N PRO A 117 -15.88 -0.97 22.47
CA PRO A 117 -15.08 -2.18 22.44
C PRO A 117 -15.22 -3.01 23.72
N SER A 118 -15.95 -2.52 24.73
CA SER A 118 -16.28 -3.31 25.91
C SER A 118 -17.06 -4.57 25.51
N GLN A 119 -16.70 -5.68 26.15
CA GLN A 119 -17.44 -6.92 25.96
C GLN A 119 -18.47 -7.04 27.06
N LEU A 120 -19.68 -7.42 26.66
CA LEU A 120 -20.72 -7.80 27.60
C LEU A 120 -20.25 -9.08 28.30
N CYS A 121 -20.22 -9.04 29.62
CA CYS A 121 -19.83 -10.18 30.42
C CYS A 121 -20.76 -10.33 31.63
N TRP A 122 -20.70 -11.51 32.23
CA TRP A 122 -21.34 -11.78 33.51
C TRP A 122 -20.28 -12.04 34.56
N VAL A 123 -20.33 -11.26 35.62
CA VAL A 123 -19.42 -11.40 36.77
C VAL A 123 -20.20 -11.94 37.96
N LEU A 124 -19.51 -12.69 38.81
CA LEU A 124 -20.06 -13.21 40.05
C LEU A 124 -20.19 -12.07 41.06
N THR A 125 -21.38 -11.90 41.65
CA THR A 125 -21.58 -10.92 42.72
C THR A 125 -21.13 -11.50 44.07
N ALA A 126 -20.96 -10.65 45.08
CA ALA A 126 -20.68 -11.10 46.45
C ALA A 126 -21.75 -12.10 46.96
N ALA A 127 -23.03 -11.86 46.63
CA ALA A 127 -24.14 -12.76 46.97
C ALA A 127 -24.03 -14.12 46.25
N GLY A 128 -23.62 -14.13 44.97
CA GLY A 128 -23.36 -15.36 44.24
C GLY A 128 -22.16 -16.15 44.77
N GLY A 129 -21.10 -15.45 45.18
CA GLY A 129 -19.93 -16.03 45.83
C GLY A 129 -20.25 -16.70 47.16
N ALA A 130 -21.01 -16.01 48.03
CA ALA A 130 -21.49 -16.58 49.28
C ALA A 130 -22.35 -17.83 49.03
N ARG A 131 -23.26 -17.76 48.06
CA ARG A 131 -24.12 -18.90 47.70
C ARG A 131 -23.36 -20.11 47.17
N LEU A 132 -22.27 -19.88 46.44
CA LEU A 132 -21.39 -20.93 45.93
C LEU A 132 -20.59 -21.58 47.08
N ALA A 133 -20.16 -20.80 48.06
CA ALA A 133 -19.42 -21.27 49.24
C ALA A 133 -20.31 -22.05 50.24
N GLU A 134 -21.58 -21.66 50.39
CA GLU A 134 -22.57 -22.34 51.23
C GLU A 134 -22.87 -23.79 50.81
N GLY A 135 -22.58 -24.17 49.56
CA GLY A 135 -22.75 -25.55 49.08
C GLY A 135 -24.20 -26.04 49.03
N ALA A 136 -25.20 -25.14 49.07
CA ALA A 136 -26.61 -25.50 48.94
C ALA A 136 -26.90 -26.25 47.62
N ARG A 137 -28.00 -27.02 47.56
CA ARG A 137 -28.40 -27.81 46.36
C ARG A 137 -28.61 -26.92 45.12
N LEU A 138 -27.53 -26.61 44.41
CA LEU A 138 -27.51 -25.93 43.13
C LEU A 138 -27.62 -26.97 42.02
N GLY A 139 -28.47 -26.71 41.02
CA GLY A 139 -28.52 -27.56 39.84
C GLY A 139 -27.16 -27.58 39.11
N VAL A 140 -26.80 -28.69 38.48
CA VAL A 140 -25.48 -28.91 37.83
C VAL A 140 -25.10 -27.74 36.90
N ARG A 141 -26.05 -27.20 36.15
CA ARG A 141 -25.85 -26.06 35.23
C ARG A 141 -25.62 -24.73 35.97
N GLN A 142 -26.31 -24.50 37.08
CA GLN A 142 -26.13 -23.29 37.90
C GLN A 142 -24.78 -23.31 38.60
N LEU A 143 -24.39 -24.46 39.15
CA LEU A 143 -23.08 -24.66 39.76
C LEU A 143 -21.95 -24.44 38.73
N ALA A 144 -22.10 -24.98 37.52
CA ALA A 144 -21.13 -24.80 36.44
C ALA A 144 -20.97 -23.32 36.06
N LEU A 145 -22.07 -22.59 35.88
CA LEU A 145 -22.03 -21.15 35.55
C LEU A 145 -21.44 -20.30 36.70
N LEU A 146 -21.79 -20.58 37.96
CA LEU A 146 -21.23 -19.84 39.10
C LEU A 146 -19.73 -20.11 39.27
N ARG A 147 -19.26 -21.34 39.07
CA ARG A 147 -17.82 -21.67 39.09
C ARG A 147 -17.07 -21.03 37.93
N LEU A 148 -17.67 -21.00 36.73
CA LEU A 148 -17.10 -20.28 35.59
C LEU A 148 -16.97 -18.79 35.91
N ALA A 149 -18.01 -18.16 36.44
CA ALA A 149 -18.02 -16.74 36.83
C ALA A 149 -17.06 -16.44 38.01
N GLN A 150 -16.81 -17.40 38.89
CA GLN A 150 -15.83 -17.31 39.97
C GLN A 150 -14.39 -17.29 39.45
N ALA A 151 -14.10 -18.09 38.42
CA ALA A 151 -12.77 -18.20 37.84
C ALA A 151 -12.44 -16.99 36.95
N ALA A 152 -13.40 -16.55 36.13
CA ALA A 152 -13.25 -15.38 35.29
C ALA A 152 -14.62 -14.81 34.88
N PRO A 153 -14.69 -13.52 34.51
CA PRO A 153 -15.87 -12.94 33.87
C PRO A 153 -16.30 -13.74 32.64
N ILE A 154 -17.55 -14.19 32.59
CA ILE A 154 -18.07 -15.01 31.50
C ILE A 154 -18.39 -14.09 30.32
N LEU A 155 -17.70 -14.29 29.20
CA LEU A 155 -17.94 -13.55 27.97
C LEU A 155 -19.10 -14.15 27.16
N GLU A 156 -19.80 -13.32 26.40
CA GLU A 156 -20.85 -13.77 25.47
C GLU A 156 -20.36 -14.86 24.51
N SER A 157 -19.13 -14.75 24.00
CA SER A 157 -18.53 -15.75 23.11
C SER A 157 -18.29 -17.11 23.78
N ALA A 158 -18.06 -17.12 25.10
CA ALA A 158 -17.85 -18.36 25.86
C ALA A 158 -19.14 -19.16 26.05
N LEU A 159 -20.32 -18.53 25.90
CA LEU A 159 -21.60 -19.21 26.04
C LEU A 159 -21.84 -20.25 24.96
N ALA A 160 -21.34 -20.00 23.74
CA ALA A 160 -21.49 -20.91 22.61
C ALA A 160 -20.68 -22.22 22.77
N ALA A 161 -19.65 -22.21 23.63
CA ALA A 161 -18.81 -23.38 23.90
C ALA A 161 -19.41 -24.32 24.96
N LEU A 162 -20.50 -23.92 25.63
CA LEU A 162 -21.14 -24.72 26.67
C LEU A 162 -22.22 -25.63 26.07
N ALA A 163 -22.25 -26.90 26.51
CA ALA A 163 -23.17 -27.93 26.01
C ALA A 163 -24.64 -27.75 26.45
N PHE A 164 -25.03 -26.57 26.92
CA PHE A 164 -26.39 -26.25 27.37
C PHE A 164 -26.71 -24.78 27.11
N ASP A 165 -27.99 -24.40 27.19
CA ASP A 165 -28.45 -23.00 27.07
C ASP A 165 -27.98 -22.16 28.27
N ALA A 166 -26.71 -21.78 28.22
CA ALA A 166 -26.02 -21.01 29.23
C ALA A 166 -26.56 -19.57 29.34
N ARG A 167 -27.10 -19.02 28.24
CA ARG A 167 -27.66 -17.67 28.22
C ARG A 167 -28.90 -17.56 29.10
N ARG A 168 -29.85 -18.50 28.96
CA ARG A 168 -31.03 -18.55 29.83
C ARG A 168 -30.65 -18.82 31.29
N GLY A 169 -29.66 -19.68 31.52
CA GLY A 169 -29.12 -19.95 32.85
C GLY A 169 -28.54 -18.70 33.52
N LEU A 170 -27.73 -17.92 32.80
CA LEU A 170 -27.16 -16.67 33.29
C LEU A 170 -28.23 -15.61 33.57
N GLN A 171 -29.25 -15.48 32.71
CA GLN A 171 -30.35 -14.56 32.98
C GLN A 171 -31.07 -14.88 34.29
N GLN A 172 -31.24 -16.17 34.63
CA GLN A 172 -31.81 -16.58 35.92
C GLN A 172 -30.88 -16.28 37.10
N LEU A 173 -29.56 -16.45 36.93
CA LEU A 173 -28.59 -16.09 37.97
C LEU A 173 -28.53 -14.58 38.19
N VAL A 174 -28.68 -13.79 37.13
CA VAL A 174 -28.78 -12.31 37.20
C VAL A 174 -30.07 -11.87 37.88
N ALA A 175 -31.22 -12.45 37.52
CA ALA A 175 -32.48 -12.15 38.18
C ALA A 175 -32.48 -12.46 39.68
N ARG A 176 -31.63 -13.41 40.12
CA ARG A 176 -31.41 -13.77 41.53
C ARG A 176 -30.31 -12.93 42.21
N GLY A 177 -29.67 -12.02 41.48
CA GLY A 177 -28.57 -11.21 41.98
C GLY A 177 -27.28 -11.99 42.27
N TRP A 178 -27.14 -13.23 41.78
CA TRP A 178 -25.93 -14.06 41.97
C TRP A 178 -24.85 -13.79 40.92
N CYS A 179 -25.27 -13.34 39.74
CA CYS A 179 -24.39 -12.74 38.76
C CYS A 179 -24.93 -11.34 38.43
N GLU A 180 -24.08 -10.49 37.89
CA GLU A 180 -24.53 -9.23 37.30
C GLU A 180 -23.96 -9.08 35.90
N GLN A 181 -24.70 -8.36 35.07
CA GLN A 181 -24.22 -8.01 33.74
C GLN A 181 -23.29 -6.82 33.89
N ALA A 182 -22.01 -7.07 33.65
CA ALA A 182 -21.00 -6.03 33.59
C ALA A 182 -20.59 -5.81 32.15
N ARG A 183 -20.00 -4.64 31.89
CA ARG A 183 -19.19 -4.45 30.71
C ARG A 183 -17.76 -4.58 31.15
N LEU A 184 -17.10 -5.66 30.73
CA LEU A 184 -15.66 -5.67 30.83
C LEU A 184 -15.18 -4.54 29.94
N ALA A 185 -14.54 -3.51 30.51
CA ALA A 185 -13.72 -2.58 29.72
C ALA A 185 -12.79 -3.49 28.91
N GLY A 186 -13.08 -3.60 27.61
CA GLY A 186 -12.94 -4.87 26.89
C GLY A 186 -11.56 -5.43 27.12
N MET A 187 -11.48 -6.64 27.73
CA MET A 187 -10.24 -7.23 28.28
C MET A 187 -9.05 -6.34 27.96
N GLU A 188 -8.66 -5.51 28.92
CA GLU A 188 -7.24 -5.22 29.05
C GLU A 188 -6.58 -6.59 29.06
N THR A 189 -6.24 -7.11 27.89
CA THR A 189 -5.17 -8.07 27.74
C THR A 189 -3.91 -7.25 28.02
N ASP A 190 -3.79 -6.83 29.28
CA ASP A 190 -2.54 -6.60 29.96
C ASP A 190 -1.79 -7.93 30.17
N ASP A 191 -2.31 -9.01 29.56
CA ASP A 191 -1.50 -10.04 28.91
C ASP A 191 -0.62 -9.44 27.76
N ALA A 192 0.07 -8.34 28.08
CA ALA A 192 1.31 -7.90 27.46
C ALA A 192 2.46 -8.84 27.83
N THR A 193 2.19 -9.87 28.64
CA THR A 193 3.07 -11.03 28.80
C THR A 193 3.32 -11.62 27.42
N PRO A 194 4.56 -11.54 26.91
CA PRO A 194 4.90 -12.15 25.64
C PRO A 194 4.56 -13.64 25.72
N ARG A 195 3.71 -14.14 24.83
CA ARG A 195 3.40 -15.59 24.78
C ARG A 195 4.61 -16.41 24.33
N GLU A 196 5.61 -15.74 23.74
CA GLU A 196 6.92 -16.27 23.38
C GLU A 196 8.02 -15.26 23.75
N ALA A 197 9.20 -15.75 24.12
CA ALA A 197 10.38 -14.90 24.35
C ALA A 197 10.83 -14.20 23.05
N PHE A 198 11.34 -12.97 23.20
CA PHE A 198 11.99 -12.25 22.09
C PHE A 198 13.35 -12.90 21.78
N MET A 199 13.69 -13.00 20.48
CA MET A 199 14.95 -13.61 20.06
C MET A 199 16.14 -12.68 20.36
N ALA A 200 17.32 -13.27 20.58
CA ALA A 200 18.55 -12.50 20.71
C ALA A 200 18.91 -11.84 19.37
N LEU A 201 19.25 -10.56 19.42
CA LEU A 201 19.67 -9.80 18.24
C LEU A 201 21.14 -10.08 17.92
N ASN A 202 21.48 -10.11 16.63
CA ASN A 202 22.87 -10.10 16.21
C ASN A 202 23.50 -8.69 16.39
N PRO A 203 24.84 -8.54 16.32
CA PRO A 203 25.49 -7.25 16.57
C PRO A 203 24.96 -6.10 15.69
N ALA A 204 24.75 -6.32 14.39
CA ALA A 204 24.24 -5.30 13.49
C ALA A 204 22.80 -4.88 13.82
N GLN A 205 21.95 -5.85 14.18
CA GLN A 205 20.58 -5.60 14.64
C GLN A 205 20.56 -4.86 15.98
N ASN A 206 21.47 -5.20 16.90
CA ASN A 206 21.56 -4.54 18.19
C ASN A 206 21.96 -3.08 18.03
N THR A 207 23.01 -2.78 17.25
CA THR A 207 23.41 -1.41 16.91
C THR A 207 22.28 -0.63 16.24
N ALA A 208 21.51 -1.28 15.35
CA ALA A 208 20.36 -0.66 14.70
C ALA A 208 19.27 -0.27 15.72
N VAL A 209 18.92 -1.19 16.62
CA VAL A 209 17.93 -0.94 17.68
C VAL A 209 18.41 0.18 18.61
N GLU A 210 19.64 0.10 19.13
CA GLU A 210 20.21 1.11 20.03
C GLU A 210 20.21 2.51 19.41
N SER A 211 20.62 2.62 18.14
CA SER A 211 20.67 3.90 17.42
C SER A 211 19.29 4.54 17.27
N ILE A 212 18.27 3.74 16.94
CA ILE A 212 16.90 4.23 16.77
C ILE A 212 16.28 4.56 18.13
N LEU A 213 16.51 3.72 19.15
CA LEU A 213 15.99 3.93 20.51
C LEU A 213 16.55 5.19 21.17
N ALA A 214 17.80 5.55 20.89
CA ALA A 214 18.40 6.80 21.37
C ALA A 214 17.62 8.05 20.92
N GLU A 215 16.79 7.94 19.87
CA GLU A 215 15.98 9.03 19.34
C GLU A 215 14.46 8.76 19.44
N LEU A 216 14.03 7.84 20.29
CA LEU A 216 12.62 7.40 20.37
C LEU A 216 11.64 8.51 20.77
N GLN A 217 12.13 9.58 21.39
CA GLN A 217 11.33 10.71 21.88
C GLN A 217 11.46 11.98 21.05
N ARG A 218 12.03 11.91 19.84
CA ARG A 218 12.11 13.04 18.91
C ARG A 218 11.88 12.62 17.47
N TYR A 219 11.52 13.57 16.62
CA TYR A 219 11.42 13.29 15.19
C TYR A 219 12.76 12.85 14.60
N SER A 220 12.73 11.68 13.95
CA SER A 220 13.82 11.15 13.17
C SER A 220 13.28 10.26 12.06
N THR A 221 13.92 10.25 10.89
CA THR A 221 13.57 9.33 9.80
C THR A 221 14.73 8.41 9.52
N TRP A 222 14.49 7.12 9.65
CA TRP A 222 15.50 6.07 9.52
C TRP A 222 15.23 5.23 8.29
N LEU A 223 16.23 5.01 7.46
CA LEU A 223 16.23 4.02 6.40
C LEU A 223 16.95 2.75 6.90
N LEU A 224 16.18 1.73 7.25
CA LEU A 224 16.71 0.42 7.65
C LEU A 224 16.87 -0.45 6.40
N GLN A 225 18.07 -0.43 5.83
CA GLN A 225 18.43 -1.22 4.65
C GLN A 225 18.97 -2.58 5.10
N GLY A 226 18.25 -3.65 4.81
CA GLY A 226 18.68 -4.99 5.21
C GLY A 226 18.36 -6.01 4.15
N VAL A 227 19.38 -6.78 3.75
CA VAL A 227 19.23 -7.85 2.74
C VAL A 227 18.11 -8.80 3.13
N THR A 228 17.46 -9.41 2.15
CA THR A 228 16.36 -10.34 2.41
C THR A 228 16.81 -11.46 3.36
N GLY A 229 16.13 -11.60 4.51
CA GLY A 229 16.50 -12.54 5.56
C GLY A 229 17.49 -12.01 6.62
N SER A 230 17.83 -10.73 6.61
CA SER A 230 18.68 -10.09 7.64
C SER A 230 18.01 -9.90 9.01
N GLY A 231 16.73 -10.26 9.14
CA GLY A 231 15.97 -10.15 10.39
C GLY A 231 15.46 -8.73 10.70
N LYS A 232 15.17 -7.91 9.68
CA LYS A 232 14.50 -6.60 9.84
C LYS A 232 13.27 -6.65 10.76
N THR A 233 12.47 -7.71 10.65
CA THR A 233 11.30 -7.93 11.50
C THR A 233 11.65 -8.02 12.98
N GLU A 234 12.78 -8.63 13.36
CA GLU A 234 13.19 -8.68 14.77
C GLU A 234 13.57 -7.30 15.29
N VAL A 235 14.22 -6.47 14.47
CA VAL A 235 14.45 -5.05 14.80
C VAL A 235 13.10 -4.35 15.07
N TYR A 236 12.09 -4.54 14.21
CA TYR A 236 10.77 -3.94 14.40
C TYR A 236 10.09 -4.38 15.71
N LEU A 237 10.17 -5.67 16.03
CA LEU A 237 9.59 -6.23 17.24
C LEU A 237 10.26 -5.66 18.50
N HIS A 238 11.59 -5.52 18.50
CA HIS A 238 12.32 -4.93 19.62
C HIS A 238 12.04 -3.43 19.78
N LEU A 239 11.93 -2.68 18.69
CA LEU A 239 11.54 -1.27 18.72
C LEU A 239 10.11 -1.09 19.24
N ALA A 240 9.16 -1.90 18.75
CA ALA A 240 7.77 -1.88 19.21
C ALA A 240 7.65 -2.28 20.69
N ARG A 241 8.46 -3.22 21.17
CA ARG A 241 8.55 -3.59 22.58
C ARG A 241 9.00 -2.42 23.44
N ALA A 242 10.07 -1.72 23.04
CA ALA A 242 10.57 -0.58 23.77
C ALA A 242 9.56 0.59 23.81
N ALA A 243 8.90 0.87 22.68
CA ALA A 243 7.84 1.88 22.63
C ALA A 243 6.65 1.50 23.54
N SER A 244 6.25 0.23 23.53
CA SER A 244 5.17 -0.30 24.38
C SER A 244 5.53 -0.21 25.87
N ALA A 245 6.79 -0.44 26.23
CA ALA A 245 7.29 -0.31 27.61
C ALA A 245 7.21 1.15 28.12
N LEU A 246 7.21 2.14 27.23
CA LEU A 246 6.97 3.55 27.55
C LEU A 246 5.47 3.92 27.54
N GLY A 247 4.58 2.94 27.46
CA GLY A 247 3.14 3.15 27.34
C GLY A 247 2.69 3.72 25.98
N ARG A 248 3.58 3.78 24.99
CA ARG A 248 3.29 4.35 23.66
C ARG A 248 2.79 3.29 22.68
N GLN A 249 2.02 3.73 21.69
CA GLN A 249 1.50 2.91 20.61
C GLN A 249 2.46 2.91 19.41
N THR A 250 2.60 1.78 18.74
CA THR A 250 3.37 1.63 17.50
C THR A 250 2.46 1.36 16.32
N LEU A 251 2.63 2.09 15.22
CA LEU A 251 1.99 1.82 13.93
C LEU A 251 2.97 1.07 13.01
N VAL A 252 2.60 -0.11 12.54
CA VAL A 252 3.38 -0.89 11.58
C VAL A 252 2.59 -0.99 10.27
N LEU A 253 3.05 -0.26 9.25
CA LEU A 253 2.53 -0.30 7.90
C LEU A 253 3.21 -1.40 7.10
N ILE A 254 2.41 -2.27 6.51
CA ILE A 254 2.85 -3.42 5.71
C ILE A 254 2.12 -3.36 4.36
N PRO A 255 2.72 -3.79 3.24
CA PRO A 255 2.03 -3.85 1.95
C PRO A 255 0.75 -4.71 2.01
N GLU A 256 -0.22 -4.44 1.14
CA GLU A 256 -1.49 -5.20 1.10
C GLU A 256 -1.28 -6.72 0.93
N ILE A 257 -0.28 -7.12 0.14
CA ILE A 257 0.11 -8.54 -0.09
C ILE A 257 1.13 -9.02 0.97
N GLY A 258 1.73 -8.10 1.71
CA GLY A 258 2.73 -8.38 2.75
C GLY A 258 2.14 -8.81 4.08
N LEU A 259 0.81 -8.67 4.25
CA LEU A 259 0.08 -9.09 5.44
C LEU A 259 -0.08 -10.62 5.48
N SER A 260 1.02 -11.36 5.37
CA SER A 260 0.99 -12.80 5.50
C SER A 260 0.58 -13.18 6.91
N GLU A 261 -0.22 -14.24 7.05
CA GLU A 261 -0.57 -14.78 8.37
C GLU A 261 0.67 -15.01 9.24
N GLN A 262 1.81 -15.36 8.63
CA GLN A 262 3.07 -15.57 9.33
C GLN A 262 3.58 -14.31 10.04
N LEU A 263 3.59 -13.15 9.37
CA LEU A 263 4.03 -11.90 9.98
C LEU A 263 3.08 -11.47 11.10
N VAL A 264 1.77 -11.54 10.82
CA VAL A 264 0.72 -11.22 11.79
C VAL A 264 0.82 -12.10 13.03
N GLN A 265 0.98 -13.42 12.86
CA GLN A 265 1.12 -14.38 13.95
C GLN A 265 2.39 -14.12 14.78
N ARG A 266 3.50 -13.69 14.17
CA ARG A 266 4.72 -13.31 14.92
C ARG A 266 4.44 -12.16 15.89
N PHE A 267 3.74 -11.11 15.45
CA PHE A 267 3.36 -10.01 16.32
C PHE A 267 2.35 -10.46 17.40
N TYR A 268 1.33 -11.24 17.06
CA TYR A 268 0.38 -11.76 18.06
C TYR A 268 1.04 -12.66 19.11
N ARG A 269 2.04 -13.47 18.74
CA ARG A 269 2.80 -14.29 19.70
C ARG A 269 3.61 -13.44 20.69
N ARG A 270 4.09 -12.26 20.28
CA ARG A 270 4.94 -11.39 21.11
C ARG A 270 4.16 -10.34 21.91
N PHE A 271 3.01 -9.90 21.39
CA PHE A 271 2.21 -8.82 21.98
C PHE A 271 0.81 -9.25 22.42
N GLY A 272 0.40 -10.49 22.16
CA GLY A 272 -0.90 -11.01 22.58
C GLY A 272 -2.05 -10.14 22.09
N GLY A 273 -3.01 -9.85 22.98
CA GLY A 273 -4.16 -9.00 22.67
C GLY A 273 -3.83 -7.51 22.57
N ALA A 274 -2.62 -7.07 22.94
CA ALA A 274 -2.15 -5.69 22.75
C ALA A 274 -1.78 -5.38 21.29
N ALA A 275 -1.67 -6.40 20.44
CA ALA A 275 -1.62 -6.23 18.99
C ALA A 275 -3.02 -6.26 18.36
N ALA A 276 -3.21 -5.48 17.30
CA ALA A 276 -4.37 -5.58 16.43
C ALA A 276 -3.96 -5.39 14.97
N VAL A 277 -4.81 -5.85 14.06
CA VAL A 277 -4.58 -5.75 12.62
C VAL A 277 -5.72 -4.97 11.98
N LEU A 278 -5.40 -4.07 11.04
CA LEU A 278 -6.36 -3.31 10.25
C LEU A 278 -6.04 -3.43 8.76
N HIS A 279 -6.88 -4.17 8.02
CA HIS A 279 -6.76 -4.39 6.58
C HIS A 279 -8.13 -4.36 5.89
N SER A 280 -8.11 -4.42 4.55
CA SER A 280 -9.30 -4.28 3.70
C SER A 280 -10.29 -5.45 3.78
N GLU A 281 -9.84 -6.63 4.20
CA GLU A 281 -10.68 -7.85 4.26
C GLU A 281 -11.54 -7.94 5.52
N LEU A 282 -11.27 -7.10 6.53
CA LEU A 282 -12.10 -6.99 7.72
C LEU A 282 -13.47 -6.39 7.35
N SER A 283 -14.52 -6.92 7.97
CA SER A 283 -15.86 -6.35 7.88
C SER A 283 -15.89 -4.92 8.45
N ASP A 284 -16.89 -4.13 8.04
CA ASP A 284 -17.08 -2.78 8.58
C ASP A 284 -17.18 -2.78 10.11
N ARG A 285 -17.83 -3.80 10.68
CA ARG A 285 -17.98 -3.99 12.12
C ARG A 285 -16.64 -4.25 12.81
N GLU A 286 -15.81 -5.14 12.26
CA GLU A 286 -14.48 -5.44 12.81
C GLU A 286 -13.56 -4.22 12.71
N ARG A 287 -13.57 -3.50 11.59
CA ARG A 287 -12.80 -2.25 11.42
C ARG A 287 -13.21 -1.20 12.44
N ALA A 288 -14.51 -1.03 12.67
CA ALA A 288 -15.03 -0.10 13.68
C ALA A 288 -14.60 -0.51 15.10
N LEU A 289 -14.59 -1.81 15.41
CA LEU A 289 -14.12 -2.32 16.70
C LEU A 289 -12.62 -2.07 16.91
N VAL A 290 -11.78 -2.42 15.94
CA VAL A 290 -10.32 -2.17 16.00
C VAL A 290 -10.05 -0.67 16.14
N TRP A 291 -10.73 0.16 15.35
CA TRP A 291 -10.62 1.62 15.44
C TRP A 291 -10.95 2.12 16.85
N ALA A 292 -12.02 1.61 17.46
CA ALA A 292 -12.42 2.01 18.82
C ALA A 292 -11.41 1.57 19.88
N ARG A 293 -10.82 0.37 19.73
CA ARG A 293 -9.74 -0.12 20.60
C ARG A 293 -8.48 0.74 20.47
N CYS A 294 -8.06 1.08 19.24
CA CYS A 294 -6.92 1.95 19.00
C CYS A 294 -7.10 3.33 19.64
N ARG A 295 -8.29 3.93 19.48
CA ARG A 295 -8.63 5.23 20.07
C ARG A 295 -8.60 5.23 21.61
N ARG A 296 -8.93 4.10 22.24
CA ARG A 296 -8.86 3.94 23.70
C ARG A 296 -7.45 3.65 24.23
N GLY A 297 -6.46 3.46 23.35
CA GLY A 297 -5.10 3.11 23.77
C GLY A 297 -4.89 1.63 24.08
N SER A 298 -5.92 0.76 23.98
CA SER A 298 -5.80 -0.66 24.32
C SER A 298 -5.05 -1.50 23.28
N VAL A 299 -4.75 -0.94 22.11
CA VAL A 299 -3.86 -1.53 21.11
C VAL A 299 -2.50 -0.84 21.22
N ARG A 300 -1.48 -1.55 21.71
CA ARG A 300 -0.10 -1.06 21.77
C ARG A 300 0.63 -1.18 20.44
N VAL A 301 0.28 -2.20 19.63
CA VAL A 301 0.87 -2.38 18.29
C VAL A 301 -0.23 -2.56 17.26
N LEU A 302 -0.39 -1.58 16.38
CA LEU A 302 -1.33 -1.67 15.25
C LEU A 302 -0.57 -2.05 13.98
N LEU A 303 -0.85 -3.24 13.45
CA LEU A 303 -0.43 -3.64 12.12
C LEU A 303 -1.50 -3.24 11.13
N GLY A 304 -1.13 -2.74 9.96
CA GLY A 304 -2.12 -2.53 8.92
C GLY A 304 -1.55 -2.17 7.58
N THR A 305 -2.44 -2.11 6.59
CA THR A 305 -2.07 -1.74 5.22
C THR A 305 -2.12 -0.22 5.04
N ARG A 306 -2.13 0.25 3.78
CA ARG A 306 -2.13 1.68 3.41
C ARG A 306 -3.11 2.56 4.19
N SER A 307 -4.31 2.08 4.53
CA SER A 307 -5.32 2.89 5.23
C SER A 307 -5.03 3.07 6.73
N ALA A 308 -4.21 2.21 7.34
CA ALA A 308 -3.90 2.28 8.76
C ALA A 308 -3.06 3.52 9.13
N VAL A 309 -2.45 4.19 8.15
CA VAL A 309 -1.77 5.48 8.35
C VAL A 309 -2.70 6.58 8.89
N TRP A 310 -4.03 6.39 8.80
CA TRP A 310 -5.04 7.31 9.34
C TRP A 310 -5.66 6.84 10.67
N ALA A 311 -5.17 5.73 11.24
CA ALA A 311 -5.74 5.16 12.47
C ALA A 311 -5.54 6.10 13.68
N GLN A 312 -6.51 6.10 14.59
CA GLN A 312 -6.49 6.87 15.83
C GLN A 312 -5.57 6.21 16.85
N LEU A 313 -4.43 6.84 17.12
CA LEU A 313 -3.43 6.36 18.06
C LEU A 313 -3.03 7.56 18.94
N PRO A 314 -3.74 7.82 20.06
CA PRO A 314 -3.49 8.99 20.91
C PRO A 314 -2.06 9.05 21.43
N ASP A 315 -1.49 7.89 21.79
CA ASP A 315 -0.15 7.79 22.37
C ASP A 315 0.88 7.28 21.36
N LEU A 316 0.75 7.65 20.09
CA LEU A 316 1.64 7.20 19.02
C LEU A 316 3.11 7.58 19.32
N GLY A 317 3.98 6.57 19.43
CA GLY A 317 5.40 6.73 19.76
C GLY A 317 6.37 6.29 18.68
N LEU A 318 5.91 5.50 17.71
CA LEU A 318 6.77 4.93 16.66
C LEU A 318 5.93 4.59 15.43
N ILE A 319 6.46 4.88 14.25
CA ILE A 319 5.92 4.38 12.98
C ILE A 319 6.97 3.52 12.28
N ILE A 320 6.57 2.35 11.80
CA ILE A 320 7.40 1.45 11.01
C ILE A 320 6.69 1.24 9.68
N VAL A 321 7.41 1.35 8.57
CA VAL A 321 6.93 1.05 7.22
C VAL A 321 7.80 -0.07 6.66
N ASP A 322 7.28 -1.29 6.64
CA ASP A 322 7.99 -2.44 6.06
C ASP A 322 7.83 -2.46 4.53
N GLU A 323 8.85 -2.96 3.84
CA GLU A 323 8.94 -2.96 2.38
C GLU A 323 8.55 -1.60 1.75
N GLU A 324 9.15 -0.50 2.24
CA GLU A 324 8.73 0.88 1.93
C GLU A 324 8.65 1.21 0.42
N HIS A 325 9.42 0.52 -0.42
CA HIS A 325 9.42 0.67 -1.87
C HIS A 325 8.14 0.13 -2.55
N ASP A 326 7.27 -0.57 -1.80
CA ASP A 326 6.11 -1.25 -2.38
C ASP A 326 5.09 -0.24 -2.95
N PRO A 327 4.73 -0.37 -4.25
CA PRO A 327 3.80 0.57 -4.88
C PRO A 327 2.37 0.52 -4.31
N SER A 328 2.00 -0.52 -3.55
CA SER A 328 0.68 -0.62 -2.90
C SER A 328 0.44 0.47 -1.84
N PHE A 329 1.51 1.10 -1.33
CA PHE A 329 1.38 2.26 -0.46
C PHE A 329 0.83 3.51 -1.17
N LYS A 330 0.92 3.60 -2.50
CA LYS A 330 0.23 4.65 -3.27
C LYS A 330 -1.19 4.23 -3.59
N GLN A 331 -2.16 5.01 -3.13
CA GLN A 331 -3.56 4.83 -3.49
C GLN A 331 -3.83 5.27 -4.94
N GLN A 332 -4.49 4.41 -5.72
CA GLN A 332 -4.78 4.65 -7.14
C GLN A 332 -6.18 5.20 -7.43
N GLU A 333 -7.11 5.10 -6.48
CA GLU A 333 -8.52 5.50 -6.62
C GLU A 333 -8.96 6.44 -5.51
N GLY A 334 -9.83 7.40 -5.82
CA GLY A 334 -10.29 8.40 -4.86
C GLY A 334 -9.14 9.27 -4.36
N PHE A 335 -8.92 9.29 -3.04
CA PHE A 335 -7.84 10.07 -2.41
C PHE A 335 -6.47 9.43 -2.64
N ARG A 336 -5.73 9.91 -3.65
CA ARG A 336 -4.46 9.31 -4.13
C ARG A 336 -3.22 9.68 -3.31
N TYR A 337 -3.25 9.45 -2.00
CA TYR A 337 -2.09 9.67 -1.16
C TYR A 337 -1.09 8.50 -1.23
N ASN A 338 0.18 8.77 -0.90
CA ASN A 338 1.18 7.74 -0.61
C ASN A 338 1.32 7.55 0.91
N ALA A 339 0.99 6.37 1.43
CA ALA A 339 1.05 6.10 2.87
C ALA A 339 2.45 6.22 3.46
N ARG A 340 3.52 5.93 2.69
CA ARG A 340 4.90 6.12 3.15
C ARG A 340 5.18 7.59 3.43
N ASP A 341 4.85 8.46 2.48
CA ASP A 341 5.12 9.89 2.61
C ASP A 341 4.22 10.52 3.70
N VAL A 342 2.96 10.09 3.79
CA VAL A 342 2.05 10.47 4.88
C VAL A 342 2.57 9.99 6.23
N ALA A 343 3.18 8.80 6.33
CA ALA A 343 3.77 8.29 7.56
C ALA A 343 4.95 9.15 8.03
N VAL A 344 5.82 9.59 7.11
CA VAL A 344 6.93 10.50 7.45
C VAL A 344 6.42 11.84 7.98
N VAL A 345 5.40 12.42 7.34
CA VAL A 345 4.79 13.68 7.82
C VAL A 345 4.04 13.48 9.13
N ARG A 346 3.35 12.35 9.29
CA ARG A 346 2.68 12.00 10.55
C ARG A 346 3.67 11.88 11.70
N ALA A 347 4.82 11.23 11.46
CA ALA A 347 5.89 11.11 12.46
C ALA A 347 6.48 12.48 12.82
N ARG A 348 6.68 13.36 11.83
CA ARG A 348 7.12 14.74 12.07
C ARG A 348 6.12 15.54 12.90
N ASN A 349 4.82 15.44 12.58
CA ASN A 349 3.77 16.16 13.30
C ASN A 349 3.58 15.65 14.74
N ALA A 350 3.90 14.38 15.00
CA ALA A 350 3.84 13.78 16.32
C ALA A 350 5.18 13.83 17.09
N ASP A 351 6.24 14.36 16.48
CA ASP A 351 7.61 14.41 17.00
C ASP A 351 8.18 13.05 17.43
N ILE A 352 8.05 12.04 16.56
CA ILE A 352 8.46 10.65 16.81
C ILE A 352 9.34 10.08 15.70
N PRO A 353 10.10 9.01 15.96
CA PRO A 353 10.80 8.28 14.91
C PRO A 353 9.85 7.60 13.91
N VAL A 354 10.30 7.56 12.66
CA VAL A 354 9.75 6.69 11.61
C VAL A 354 10.87 5.83 11.01
N VAL A 355 10.62 4.53 10.87
CA VAL A 355 11.56 3.55 10.32
C VAL A 355 11.03 3.04 8.99
N LEU A 356 11.73 3.35 7.90
CA LEU A 356 11.47 2.86 6.55
C LEU A 356 12.34 1.62 6.32
N GLY A 357 11.69 0.47 6.29
CA GLY A 357 12.31 -0.83 6.14
C GLY A 357 12.38 -1.28 4.70
N SER A 358 13.55 -1.70 4.22
CA SER A 358 13.63 -2.33 2.90
C SER A 358 14.88 -3.17 2.68
N ALA A 359 14.78 -4.19 1.84
CA ALA A 359 15.97 -4.79 1.22
C ALA A 359 16.40 -4.02 -0.04
N THR A 360 15.45 -3.39 -0.71
CA THR A 360 15.65 -2.66 -1.97
C THR A 360 14.93 -1.33 -1.87
N PRO A 361 15.51 -0.34 -1.17
CA PRO A 361 14.87 0.94 -0.97
C PRO A 361 14.50 1.62 -2.29
N SER A 362 13.44 2.42 -2.26
CA SER A 362 13.04 3.26 -3.39
C SER A 362 14.09 4.33 -3.67
N LEU A 363 14.19 4.76 -4.93
CA LEU A 363 15.15 5.80 -5.31
C LEU A 363 14.88 7.12 -4.56
N GLU A 364 13.63 7.42 -4.18
CA GLU A 364 13.29 8.54 -3.30
C GLU A 364 13.96 8.42 -1.93
N SER A 365 13.85 7.26 -1.28
CA SER A 365 14.42 7.04 0.04
C SER A 365 15.94 7.03 0.01
N GLU A 366 16.53 6.46 -1.05
CA GLU A 366 17.98 6.48 -1.30
C GLU A 366 18.51 7.92 -1.44
N LEU A 367 17.85 8.76 -2.25
CA LEU A 367 18.27 10.14 -2.43
C LEU A 367 18.11 10.97 -1.15
N ASN A 368 17.05 10.74 -0.37
CA ASN A 368 16.87 11.43 0.92
C ASN A 368 17.93 11.01 1.95
N ALA A 369 18.32 9.73 1.97
CA ALA A 369 19.43 9.25 2.80
C ALA A 369 20.77 9.85 2.34
N ALA A 370 21.05 9.86 1.03
CA ALA A 370 22.26 10.47 0.47
C ALA A 370 22.36 11.98 0.76
N ARG A 371 21.22 12.68 0.87
CA ARG A 371 21.14 14.10 1.25
C ARG A 371 21.15 14.35 2.76
N GLY A 372 21.30 13.30 3.59
CA GLY A 372 21.30 13.41 5.06
C GLY A 372 19.94 13.73 5.68
N ARG A 373 18.84 13.70 4.91
CA ARG A 373 17.49 13.88 5.46
C ARG A 373 17.03 12.64 6.23
N TYR A 374 17.45 11.46 5.78
CA TYR A 374 17.19 10.19 6.45
C TYR A 374 18.51 9.63 7.01
N ARG A 375 18.47 9.05 8.20
CA ARG A 375 19.60 8.32 8.80
C ARG A 375 19.60 6.89 8.26
N ARG A 376 20.69 6.45 7.64
CA ARG A 376 20.80 5.07 7.13
C ARG A 376 21.36 4.13 8.19
N VAL A 377 20.74 2.97 8.33
CA VAL A 377 21.25 1.85 9.14
C VAL A 377 21.19 0.58 8.29
N SER A 378 22.31 -0.13 8.23
CA SER A 378 22.47 -1.28 7.34
C SER A 378 22.54 -2.60 8.11
N LEU A 379 21.83 -3.61 7.63
CA LEU A 379 21.91 -5.00 8.08
C LEU A 379 22.48 -5.86 6.94
N PRO A 380 23.82 -5.95 6.82
CA PRO A 380 24.48 -6.51 5.63
C PRO A 380 24.41 -8.04 5.56
N GLN A 381 24.27 -8.73 6.70
CA GLN A 381 24.30 -10.18 6.78
C GLN A 381 22.89 -10.77 6.92
N ARG A 382 22.67 -11.94 6.30
CA ARG A 382 21.47 -12.74 6.55
C ARG A 382 21.55 -13.33 7.96
N ALA A 383 20.45 -13.30 8.72
CA ALA A 383 20.43 -13.75 10.11
C ALA A 383 20.76 -15.25 10.29
N ALA A 384 20.57 -16.06 9.23
CA ALA A 384 20.84 -17.50 9.22
C ALA A 384 22.12 -17.90 8.45
N GLY A 385 22.98 -16.94 8.05
CA GLY A 385 24.26 -17.24 7.38
C GLY A 385 24.18 -17.77 5.94
N ALA A 386 22.99 -17.83 5.32
CA ALA A 386 22.83 -18.32 3.95
C ALA A 386 23.54 -17.45 2.90
N ALA A 387 24.14 -18.07 1.88
CA ALA A 387 24.81 -17.38 0.78
C ALA A 387 23.82 -16.58 -0.09
N CYS A 388 24.28 -15.47 -0.68
CA CYS A 388 23.51 -14.77 -1.70
C CYS A 388 23.40 -15.62 -2.97
N PRO A 389 22.23 -15.61 -3.65
CA PRO A 389 22.05 -16.32 -4.90
C PRO A 389 22.92 -15.72 -6.00
N ILE A 390 23.26 -16.55 -6.98
CA ILE A 390 23.99 -16.11 -8.18
C ILE A 390 22.96 -15.58 -9.19
N LEU A 391 23.16 -14.36 -9.69
CA LEU A 391 22.33 -13.75 -10.73
C LEU A 391 23.10 -13.75 -12.05
N LEU A 392 22.52 -14.36 -13.09
CA LEU A 392 23.13 -14.45 -14.42
C LEU A 392 22.17 -13.93 -15.49
N GLY A 393 22.68 -13.07 -16.37
CA GLY A 393 21.98 -12.66 -17.58
C GLY A 393 22.21 -13.65 -18.70
N LEU A 394 21.15 -14.07 -19.37
CA LEU A 394 21.17 -14.94 -20.54
C LEU A 394 20.80 -14.13 -21.78
N ASP A 395 21.74 -14.03 -22.72
CA ASP A 395 21.47 -13.49 -24.04
C ASP A 395 20.62 -14.49 -24.85
N VAL A 396 19.44 -14.05 -25.28
CA VAL A 396 18.53 -14.87 -26.10
C VAL A 396 18.45 -14.41 -27.56
N ARG A 397 19.29 -13.45 -27.98
CA ARG A 397 19.32 -12.97 -29.36
C ARG A 397 19.59 -14.11 -30.35
N GLY A 398 18.69 -14.26 -31.32
CA GLY A 398 18.79 -15.25 -32.41
C GLY A 398 18.66 -16.72 -31.98
N LEU A 399 18.29 -17.00 -30.72
CA LEU A 399 18.16 -18.36 -30.22
C LEU A 399 16.73 -18.87 -30.36
N VAL A 400 16.56 -20.12 -30.80
CA VAL A 400 15.22 -20.74 -30.82
C VAL A 400 14.65 -20.83 -29.40
N LEU A 401 13.50 -20.20 -29.17
CA LEU A 401 12.81 -20.19 -27.88
C LEU A 401 11.58 -21.11 -27.92
N LEU A 402 11.43 -21.94 -26.88
CA LEU A 402 10.25 -22.78 -26.69
C LEU A 402 9.25 -22.05 -25.80
N GLY A 403 8.22 -21.42 -26.40
CA GLY A 403 7.26 -20.60 -25.67
C GLY A 403 7.91 -19.49 -24.83
N GLY A 404 9.01 -18.93 -25.32
CA GLY A 404 9.80 -17.92 -24.63
C GLY A 404 10.94 -18.45 -23.75
N LEU A 405 11.06 -19.77 -23.57
CA LEU A 405 12.15 -20.38 -22.79
C LEU A 405 13.36 -20.67 -23.67
N GLY A 406 14.53 -20.16 -23.29
CA GLY A 406 15.79 -20.45 -23.96
C GLY A 406 16.35 -21.80 -23.57
N ALA A 407 17.10 -22.44 -24.47
CA ALA A 407 17.68 -23.78 -24.24
C ALA A 407 18.52 -23.86 -22.95
N THR A 408 19.26 -22.79 -22.62
CA THR A 408 20.05 -22.71 -21.38
C THR A 408 19.18 -22.72 -20.12
N LEU A 409 18.07 -21.99 -20.13
CA LEU A 409 17.11 -22.03 -19.02
C LEU A 409 16.47 -23.41 -18.91
N CYS A 410 16.07 -24.02 -20.03
CA CYS A 410 15.50 -25.38 -20.02
C CYS A 410 16.47 -26.41 -19.43
N ARG A 411 17.76 -26.37 -19.80
CA ARG A 411 18.77 -27.28 -19.22
C ARG A 411 18.91 -27.08 -17.71
N ALA A 412 19.00 -25.84 -17.25
CA ALA A 412 19.06 -25.55 -15.82
C ALA A 412 17.81 -26.07 -15.07
N MET A 413 16.64 -25.99 -15.71
CA MET A 413 15.40 -26.57 -15.17
C MET A 413 15.46 -28.09 -15.11
N ASP A 414 15.94 -28.78 -16.14
CA ASP A 414 16.11 -30.24 -16.11
C ASP A 414 17.00 -30.66 -14.93
N GLU A 415 18.15 -30.02 -14.76
CA GLU A 415 19.10 -30.31 -13.67
C GLU A 415 18.47 -30.06 -12.30
N CYS A 416 17.73 -28.96 -12.15
CA CYS A 416 16.99 -28.63 -10.92
C CYS A 416 15.95 -29.70 -10.59
N LEU A 417 15.12 -30.06 -11.56
CA LEU A 417 14.05 -31.05 -11.41
C LEU A 417 14.58 -32.48 -11.24
N ALA A 418 15.76 -32.79 -11.76
CA ALA A 418 16.46 -34.06 -11.55
C ALA A 418 16.95 -34.21 -10.10
N ARG A 419 17.30 -33.11 -9.44
CA ARG A 419 17.65 -33.09 -8.00
C ARG A 419 16.43 -33.14 -7.07
N GLY A 420 15.22 -33.21 -7.62
CA GLY A 420 13.97 -33.15 -6.84
C GLY A 420 13.70 -31.77 -6.24
N GLU A 421 14.32 -30.72 -6.80
CA GLU A 421 14.15 -29.33 -6.37
C GLU A 421 13.05 -28.65 -7.21
N GLN A 422 12.60 -27.47 -6.77
CA GLN A 422 11.51 -26.74 -7.41
C GLN A 422 12.04 -25.57 -8.24
N VAL A 423 11.35 -25.27 -9.34
CA VAL A 423 11.65 -24.15 -10.23
C VAL A 423 10.59 -23.05 -10.09
N LEU A 424 11.03 -21.79 -9.99
CA LEU A 424 10.17 -20.62 -10.10
C LEU A 424 10.38 -19.93 -11.46
N LEU A 425 9.34 -19.85 -12.29
CA LEU A 425 9.35 -19.05 -13.51
C LEU A 425 8.56 -17.76 -13.31
N PHE A 426 9.26 -16.65 -13.45
CA PHE A 426 8.72 -15.32 -13.28
C PHE A 426 8.43 -14.68 -14.64
N LEU A 427 7.18 -14.24 -14.81
CA LEU A 427 6.73 -13.45 -15.95
C LEU A 427 6.10 -12.13 -15.52
N ASN A 428 6.18 -11.16 -16.41
CA ASN A 428 5.58 -9.86 -16.23
C ASN A 428 4.16 -9.85 -16.86
N ARG A 429 3.10 -9.62 -16.06
CA ARG A 429 1.72 -9.37 -16.55
C ARG A 429 1.06 -8.35 -15.62
N ARG A 430 0.27 -7.33 -16.02
CA ARG A 430 -0.57 -7.02 -17.21
C ARG A 430 -0.43 -5.55 -17.65
N GLY A 431 -0.73 -5.25 -18.92
CA GLY A 431 -1.20 -3.92 -19.36
C GLY A 431 -0.24 -3.07 -20.20
N TYR A 432 0.87 -3.62 -20.69
CA TYR A 432 1.82 -2.87 -21.51
C TYR A 432 1.51 -3.02 -22.99
N ALA A 433 1.66 -1.92 -23.71
CA ALA A 433 1.44 -1.85 -25.14
C ALA A 433 2.54 -2.68 -25.85
N PRO A 434 2.18 -3.61 -26.77
CA PRO A 434 3.13 -4.55 -27.34
C PRO A 434 4.13 -3.80 -28.21
N LEU A 435 5.38 -3.67 -27.75
CA LEU A 435 6.45 -3.07 -28.53
C LEU A 435 6.97 -4.06 -29.56
N LEU A 436 7.41 -3.56 -30.71
CA LEU A 436 8.07 -4.36 -31.74
C LEU A 436 9.57 -4.44 -31.50
N MET A 437 10.12 -5.64 -31.53
CA MET A 437 11.54 -5.91 -31.37
C MET A 437 12.01 -6.98 -32.34
N CYS A 438 13.25 -6.88 -32.81
CA CYS A 438 13.90 -7.97 -33.53
C CYS A 438 14.53 -8.97 -32.56
N HIS A 439 14.14 -10.22 -32.69
CA HIS A 439 14.69 -11.33 -31.93
C HIS A 439 16.16 -11.62 -32.27
N ALA A 440 16.60 -11.38 -33.51
CA ALA A 440 17.97 -11.67 -33.94
C ALA A 440 19.02 -10.69 -33.40
N CYS A 441 18.74 -9.38 -33.44
CA CYS A 441 19.72 -8.35 -33.04
C CYS A 441 19.30 -7.51 -31.81
N GLY A 442 18.08 -7.65 -31.31
CA GLY A 442 17.54 -6.83 -30.23
C GLY A 442 17.11 -5.43 -30.65
N TRP A 443 17.05 -5.10 -31.94
CA TRP A 443 16.55 -3.80 -32.40
C TRP A 443 15.10 -3.56 -31.91
N ILE A 444 14.81 -2.38 -31.38
CA ILE A 444 13.45 -1.98 -30.94
C ILE A 444 12.95 -0.85 -31.85
N ALA A 445 11.69 -0.92 -32.26
CA ALA A 445 11.06 0.13 -33.05
C ALA A 445 10.99 1.46 -32.29
N ARG A 446 11.74 2.46 -32.76
CA ARG A 446 11.76 3.84 -32.25
C ARG A 446 10.96 4.75 -33.18
N CYS A 447 10.37 5.79 -32.61
CA CYS A 447 9.73 6.84 -33.38
C CYS A 447 10.80 7.68 -34.10
N SER A 448 10.57 8.04 -35.36
CA SER A 448 11.44 8.94 -36.12
C SER A 448 11.25 10.42 -35.78
N ARG A 449 10.18 10.76 -35.04
CA ARG A 449 9.82 12.13 -34.65
C ARG A 449 10.18 12.47 -33.19
N CYS A 450 10.45 11.48 -32.34
CA CYS A 450 10.77 11.66 -30.92
C CYS A 450 11.45 10.41 -30.34
N ASP A 451 11.98 10.48 -29.13
CA ASP A 451 12.68 9.35 -28.48
C ASP A 451 11.77 8.22 -27.95
N ALA A 452 10.45 8.33 -28.18
CA ALA A 452 9.50 7.31 -27.77
C ALA A 452 9.57 6.02 -28.61
N ARG A 453 9.11 4.92 -28.02
CA ARG A 453 9.03 3.60 -28.66
C ARG A 453 7.66 3.42 -29.31
N LEU A 454 7.63 2.66 -30.40
CA LEU A 454 6.42 2.42 -31.17
C LEU A 454 5.66 1.19 -30.66
N VAL A 455 4.34 1.34 -30.57
CA VAL A 455 3.41 0.28 -30.16
C VAL A 455 2.82 -0.40 -31.39
N VAL A 456 2.77 -1.73 -31.35
CA VAL A 456 2.16 -2.56 -32.39
C VAL A 456 0.65 -2.60 -32.21
N HIS A 457 -0.07 -2.11 -33.20
CA HIS A 457 -1.52 -2.32 -33.33
C HIS A 457 -1.76 -3.46 -34.32
N ARG A 458 -1.84 -4.70 -33.81
CA ARG A 458 -1.91 -5.91 -34.65
C ARG A 458 -3.10 -5.92 -35.62
N GLU A 459 -4.29 -5.51 -35.17
CA GLU A 459 -5.49 -5.47 -36.02
C GLU A 459 -5.38 -4.45 -37.17
N ALA A 460 -4.60 -3.39 -36.98
CA ALA A 460 -4.41 -2.34 -37.98
C ALA A 460 -3.15 -2.54 -38.84
N GLU A 461 -2.26 -3.47 -38.46
CA GLU A 461 -0.90 -3.63 -39.03
C GLU A 461 -0.06 -2.34 -39.00
N ARG A 462 -0.24 -1.54 -37.94
CA ARG A 462 0.41 -0.23 -37.75
C ARG A 462 1.32 -0.22 -36.53
N LEU A 463 2.32 0.65 -36.59
CA LEU A 463 3.14 1.07 -35.48
C LEU A 463 2.81 2.52 -35.14
N ILE A 464 2.33 2.74 -33.93
CA ILE A 464 1.87 4.06 -33.50
C ILE A 464 2.74 4.54 -32.34
N CYS A 465 3.20 5.78 -32.45
CA CYS A 465 3.84 6.50 -31.36
C CYS A 465 2.78 7.20 -30.52
N HIS A 466 2.53 6.77 -29.29
CA HIS A 466 1.57 7.45 -28.40
C HIS A 466 2.09 8.77 -27.81
N HIS A 467 3.33 9.17 -28.12
CA HIS A 467 3.88 10.45 -27.68
C HIS A 467 3.63 11.58 -28.68
N CYS A 468 3.72 11.31 -29.97
CA CYS A 468 3.60 12.33 -31.03
C CYS A 468 2.67 11.93 -32.18
N ASP A 469 1.89 10.85 -31.99
CA ASP A 469 0.95 10.28 -32.96
C ASP A 469 1.57 9.93 -34.31
N ALA A 470 2.89 9.74 -34.35
CA ALA A 470 3.57 9.23 -35.54
C ALA A 470 3.06 7.82 -35.84
N ASP A 471 2.53 7.66 -37.05
CA ASP A 471 1.97 6.42 -37.56
C ASP A 471 2.85 5.94 -38.72
N GLN A 472 3.29 4.69 -38.66
CA GLN A 472 3.91 4.02 -39.78
C GLN A 472 3.42 2.59 -39.94
N ALA A 473 3.39 2.12 -41.19
CA ALA A 473 3.06 0.73 -41.50
C ALA A 473 4.13 -0.21 -40.92
N LEU A 474 3.70 -1.34 -40.35
CA LEU A 474 4.59 -2.36 -39.80
C LEU A 474 5.62 -2.85 -40.85
N ALA A 475 5.21 -2.94 -42.11
CA ALA A 475 6.06 -3.36 -43.23
C ALA A 475 7.26 -2.44 -43.49
N ARG A 476 7.13 -1.12 -43.25
CA ARG A 476 8.21 -0.14 -43.53
C ARG A 476 9.43 -0.28 -42.62
N VAL A 477 9.29 -0.99 -41.51
CA VAL A 477 10.35 -1.06 -40.49
C VAL A 477 11.18 -2.33 -40.59
N ARG A 478 10.83 -3.19 -41.56
CA ARG A 478 11.62 -4.37 -41.96
C ARG A 478 13.03 -3.95 -42.40
N ASP A 479 13.15 -2.87 -43.15
CA ASP A 479 14.43 -2.38 -43.69
C ASP A 479 15.29 -1.64 -42.66
N ALA A 480 14.75 -1.32 -41.47
CA ALA A 480 15.46 -0.60 -40.41
C ALA A 480 16.22 -1.52 -39.45
N CYS A 481 16.23 -2.82 -39.72
CA CYS A 481 16.75 -3.89 -38.87
C CYS A 481 17.80 -4.75 -39.60
N CYS A 482 18.41 -5.71 -38.90
CA CYS A 482 19.25 -6.75 -39.50
C CYS A 482 18.48 -7.61 -40.53
N ALA A 483 19.25 -8.27 -41.41
CA ALA A 483 18.74 -9.05 -42.53
C ALA A 483 17.79 -10.21 -42.14
N ASP A 484 17.98 -10.83 -40.98
CA ASP A 484 17.15 -11.97 -40.53
C ASP A 484 15.71 -11.58 -40.16
N GLN A 485 15.44 -10.30 -39.87
CA GLN A 485 14.11 -9.72 -39.61
C GLN A 485 13.15 -10.59 -38.75
N ALA A 486 13.67 -11.27 -37.73
CA ALA A 486 12.87 -12.08 -36.80
C ALA A 486 12.07 -11.18 -35.83
N LEU A 487 11.10 -10.42 -36.34
CA LEU A 487 10.33 -9.44 -35.59
C LEU A 487 9.31 -10.13 -34.67
N ILE A 488 9.41 -9.83 -33.37
CA ILE A 488 8.53 -10.31 -32.30
C ILE A 488 7.91 -9.15 -31.54
N THR A 489 6.83 -9.42 -30.81
CA THR A 489 6.22 -8.46 -29.88
C THR A 489 6.63 -8.79 -28.46
N LEU A 490 7.04 -7.78 -27.69
CA LEU A 490 7.33 -7.93 -26.25
C LEU A 490 6.06 -8.19 -25.44
N GLY A 491 6.15 -9.05 -24.41
CA GLY A 491 5.05 -9.38 -23.50
C GLY A 491 4.46 -10.78 -23.73
N LEU A 492 5.22 -11.81 -23.35
CA LEU A 492 4.76 -13.21 -23.36
C LEU A 492 3.62 -13.45 -22.35
N GLY A 493 2.59 -14.19 -22.78
CA GLY A 493 1.48 -14.58 -21.90
C GLY A 493 1.85 -15.75 -20.99
N THR A 494 1.36 -15.76 -19.75
CA THR A 494 1.55 -16.89 -18.82
C THR A 494 0.99 -18.20 -19.37
N GLU A 495 -0.07 -18.14 -20.18
CA GLU A 495 -0.66 -19.31 -20.86
C GLU A 495 0.29 -19.93 -21.90
N GLN A 496 0.94 -19.10 -22.72
CA GLN A 496 1.88 -19.58 -23.74
C GLN A 496 3.08 -20.31 -23.12
N VAL A 497 3.60 -19.78 -22.00
CA VAL A 497 4.68 -20.45 -21.27
C VAL A 497 4.17 -21.73 -20.61
N GLU A 498 2.96 -21.75 -20.06
CA GLU A 498 2.36 -22.96 -19.48
C GLU A 498 2.26 -24.09 -20.51
N ASP A 499 1.79 -23.79 -21.72
CA ASP A 499 1.67 -24.77 -22.80
C ASP A 499 3.04 -25.32 -23.20
N ALA A 500 4.05 -24.45 -23.34
CA ALA A 500 5.42 -24.86 -23.62
C ALA A 500 6.04 -25.73 -22.52
N LEU A 501 5.75 -25.42 -21.25
CA LEU A 501 6.19 -26.22 -20.12
C LEU A 501 5.55 -27.61 -20.12
N ARG A 502 4.25 -27.70 -20.41
CA ARG A 502 3.54 -29.00 -20.52
C ARG A 502 4.10 -29.87 -21.63
N GLN A 503 4.52 -29.27 -22.75
CA GLN A 503 5.14 -29.98 -23.86
C GLN A 503 6.55 -30.49 -23.50
N ARG A 504 7.37 -29.67 -22.83
CA ARG A 504 8.78 -30.01 -22.53
C ARG A 504 8.98 -30.89 -21.29
N PHE A 505 8.09 -30.78 -20.32
CA PHE A 505 8.17 -31.48 -19.03
C PHE A 505 6.91 -32.34 -18.80
N PRO A 506 6.64 -33.34 -19.66
CA PRO A 506 5.48 -34.20 -19.49
C PRO A 506 5.56 -34.93 -18.14
N GLY A 507 4.46 -34.88 -17.37
CA GLY A 507 4.36 -35.53 -16.06
C GLY A 507 4.85 -34.69 -14.87
N ARG A 508 5.39 -33.48 -15.07
CA ARG A 508 5.71 -32.55 -13.97
C ARG A 508 4.48 -31.74 -13.55
N ARG A 509 4.35 -31.47 -12.26
CA ARG A 509 3.23 -30.75 -11.66
C ARG A 509 3.49 -29.25 -11.77
N ILE A 510 2.81 -28.60 -12.72
CA ILE A 510 2.94 -27.17 -13.00
C ILE A 510 1.80 -26.43 -12.29
N LEU A 511 2.13 -25.39 -11.54
CA LEU A 511 1.15 -24.51 -10.90
C LEU A 511 1.27 -23.10 -11.46
N ARG A 512 0.21 -22.59 -12.09
CA ARG A 512 0.12 -21.19 -12.53
C ARG A 512 -0.56 -20.32 -11.48
N VAL A 513 0.17 -19.32 -10.99
CA VAL A 513 -0.30 -18.33 -10.01
C VAL A 513 -0.38 -16.96 -10.66
N ASP A 514 -1.60 -16.55 -11.02
CA ASP A 514 -1.89 -15.20 -11.45
C ASP A 514 -3.21 -14.67 -10.88
N ARG A 515 -3.44 -13.37 -11.06
CA ARG A 515 -4.59 -12.66 -10.50
C ARG A 515 -5.94 -13.10 -11.09
N ASP A 516 -5.94 -13.74 -12.26
CA ASP A 516 -7.17 -14.24 -12.89
C ASP A 516 -7.51 -15.66 -12.45
N SER A 517 -6.50 -16.51 -12.24
CA SER A 517 -6.69 -17.88 -11.74
C SER A 517 -7.05 -17.91 -10.26
N MET A 518 -6.59 -16.93 -9.45
CA MET A 518 -6.70 -16.93 -7.99
C MET A 518 -7.69 -15.87 -7.45
N ARG A 519 -8.97 -15.94 -7.85
CA ARG A 519 -9.99 -14.97 -7.40
C ARG A 519 -10.74 -15.36 -6.12
N LYS A 520 -10.75 -16.64 -5.71
CA LYS A 520 -11.52 -17.10 -4.54
C LYS A 520 -10.66 -17.11 -3.27
N LYS A 521 -11.27 -16.73 -2.15
CA LYS A 521 -10.66 -16.71 -0.81
C LYS A 521 -10.09 -18.10 -0.45
N GLY A 522 -8.86 -18.18 0.04
CA GLY A 522 -8.21 -19.43 0.45
C GLY A 522 -7.44 -20.18 -0.65
N GLN A 523 -7.64 -19.84 -1.93
CA GLN A 523 -6.96 -20.56 -3.03
C GLN A 523 -5.46 -20.27 -3.08
N LEU A 524 -5.06 -19.06 -2.74
CA LEU A 524 -3.66 -18.65 -2.76
C LEU A 524 -2.88 -19.33 -1.61
N GLU A 525 -3.48 -19.40 -0.43
CA GLU A 525 -2.94 -20.10 0.73
C GLU A 525 -2.81 -21.61 0.47
N ALA A 526 -3.83 -22.23 -0.12
CA ALA A 526 -3.79 -23.63 -0.52
C ALA A 526 -2.68 -23.87 -1.56
N ALA A 527 -2.54 -22.99 -2.56
CA ALA A 527 -1.47 -23.05 -3.55
C ALA A 527 -0.08 -22.97 -2.92
N TYR A 528 0.14 -22.06 -1.97
CA TYR A 528 1.42 -22.00 -1.24
C TYR A 528 1.65 -23.22 -0.34
N GLY A 529 0.58 -23.77 0.26
CA GLY A 529 0.62 -25.03 0.99
C GLY A 529 1.11 -26.18 0.11
N ALA A 530 0.55 -26.32 -1.09
CA ALA A 530 0.95 -27.33 -2.08
C ALA A 530 2.42 -27.18 -2.49
N VAL A 531 2.90 -25.95 -2.72
CA VAL A 531 4.32 -25.71 -3.03
C VAL A 531 5.22 -26.17 -1.86
N ARG A 532 4.86 -25.85 -0.61
CA ARG A 532 5.62 -26.28 0.57
C ARG A 532 5.58 -27.79 0.81
N ALA A 533 4.45 -28.41 0.52
CA ALA A 533 4.27 -29.86 0.58
C ALA A 533 4.98 -30.61 -0.57
N ARG A 534 5.67 -29.89 -1.46
CA ARG A 534 6.31 -30.43 -2.67
C ARG A 534 5.31 -31.16 -3.58
N GLU A 535 4.09 -30.65 -3.64
CA GLU A 535 3.05 -31.10 -4.57
C GLU A 535 3.16 -30.43 -5.94
N VAL A 536 4.08 -29.47 -6.07
CA VAL A 536 4.34 -28.67 -7.27
C VAL A 536 5.83 -28.76 -7.61
N ASP A 537 6.15 -28.96 -8.88
CA ASP A 537 7.55 -29.01 -9.35
C ASP A 537 7.97 -27.68 -10.00
N ILE A 538 7.06 -27.07 -10.76
CA ILE A 538 7.30 -25.80 -11.48
C ILE A 538 6.21 -24.80 -11.12
N LEU A 539 6.62 -23.67 -10.55
CA LEU A 539 5.74 -22.57 -10.18
C LEU A 539 5.87 -21.45 -11.22
N LEU A 540 4.79 -21.19 -11.95
CA LEU A 540 4.72 -20.16 -12.99
C LEU A 540 3.89 -18.99 -12.48
N GLY A 541 4.41 -17.76 -12.48
CA GLY A 541 3.57 -16.64 -12.10
C GLY A 541 4.21 -15.27 -12.20
N THR A 542 3.47 -14.30 -11.68
CA THR A 542 3.78 -12.87 -11.78
C THR A 542 4.17 -12.29 -10.42
N GLN A 543 4.09 -10.97 -10.24
CA GLN A 543 4.44 -10.24 -9.00
C GLN A 543 3.85 -10.82 -7.70
N MET A 544 2.77 -11.61 -7.78
CA MET A 544 2.20 -12.31 -6.62
C MET A 544 3.15 -13.36 -6.00
N LEU A 545 4.15 -13.85 -6.74
CA LEU A 545 5.11 -14.85 -6.24
C LEU A 545 6.34 -14.24 -5.53
N SER A 546 6.55 -12.93 -5.61
CA SER A 546 7.76 -12.29 -5.05
C SER A 546 7.64 -11.87 -3.57
N LYS A 547 6.42 -11.81 -3.02
CA LYS A 547 6.13 -11.20 -1.71
C LYS A 547 5.66 -12.22 -0.67
N GLY A 548 6.00 -11.99 0.61
CA GLY A 548 5.32 -12.58 1.76
C GLY A 548 5.53 -14.07 2.09
N HIS A 549 6.04 -14.89 1.16
CA HIS A 549 6.13 -16.36 1.33
C HIS A 549 7.55 -16.90 1.13
N ASP A 550 7.85 -17.99 1.81
CA ASP A 550 9.15 -18.68 1.79
C ASP A 550 8.98 -20.08 1.18
N PHE A 551 9.84 -20.42 0.22
CA PHE A 551 9.86 -21.68 -0.53
C PHE A 551 11.27 -22.31 -0.43
N PRO A 552 11.53 -23.10 0.63
CA PRO A 552 12.88 -23.55 0.94
C PRO A 552 13.53 -24.42 -0.15
N GLU A 553 12.71 -25.10 -0.97
CA GLU A 553 13.17 -26.01 -2.03
C GLU A 553 13.21 -25.35 -3.41
N VAL A 554 12.91 -24.06 -3.52
CA VAL A 554 13.12 -23.31 -4.76
C VAL A 554 14.59 -22.94 -4.85
N THR A 555 15.30 -23.62 -5.74
CA THR A 555 16.74 -23.42 -5.98
C THR A 555 17.04 -22.75 -7.32
N LEU A 556 16.08 -22.77 -8.25
CA LEU A 556 16.19 -22.09 -9.55
C LEU A 556 15.05 -21.09 -9.76
N VAL A 557 15.42 -19.88 -10.17
CA VAL A 557 14.48 -18.87 -10.66
C VAL A 557 14.83 -18.52 -12.11
N GLY A 558 13.86 -18.63 -13.01
CA GLY A 558 13.96 -18.08 -14.38
C GLY A 558 13.09 -16.84 -14.55
N VAL A 559 13.70 -15.71 -14.92
CA VAL A 559 12.98 -14.53 -15.45
C VAL A 559 12.91 -14.70 -16.96
N VAL A 560 11.71 -14.95 -17.48
CA VAL A 560 11.51 -15.37 -18.88
C VAL A 560 11.61 -14.19 -19.86
N ASP A 561 11.11 -13.01 -19.46
CA ASP A 561 11.06 -11.81 -20.30
C ASP A 561 11.44 -10.56 -19.49
N ALA A 562 12.73 -10.25 -19.42
CA ALA A 562 13.23 -9.02 -18.80
C ALA A 562 12.90 -7.76 -19.61
N ASP A 563 12.86 -7.89 -20.94
CA ASP A 563 12.79 -6.78 -21.88
C ASP A 563 11.43 -6.05 -21.79
N SER A 564 10.34 -6.81 -21.60
CA SER A 564 9.01 -6.25 -21.40
C SER A 564 8.93 -5.24 -20.25
N ARG A 565 9.76 -5.39 -19.22
CA ARG A 565 9.80 -4.49 -18.06
C ARG A 565 10.83 -3.39 -18.24
N LEU A 566 12.04 -3.72 -18.71
CA LEU A 566 13.11 -2.74 -18.94
C LEU A 566 12.67 -1.65 -19.92
N PHE A 567 11.90 -2.01 -20.95
CA PHE A 567 11.47 -1.09 -21.99
C PHE A 567 10.01 -0.65 -21.89
N ALA A 568 9.36 -0.84 -20.74
CA ALA A 568 8.04 -0.28 -20.53
C ALA A 568 8.06 1.26 -20.65
N THR A 569 6.91 1.86 -20.99
CA THR A 569 6.75 3.31 -21.20
C THR A 569 6.85 4.14 -19.92
N ASP A 570 6.95 3.49 -18.76
CA ASP A 570 7.07 4.14 -17.46
C ASP A 570 8.53 4.26 -17.04
N PHE A 571 8.95 5.48 -16.70
CA PHE A 571 10.29 5.78 -16.22
C PHE A 571 10.70 4.98 -14.96
N ARG A 572 9.74 4.53 -14.15
CA ARG A 572 9.97 3.68 -12.96
C ARG A 572 10.12 2.19 -13.26
N ALA A 573 10.05 1.77 -14.52
CA ALA A 573 10.01 0.36 -14.84
C ALA A 573 11.33 -0.37 -14.55
N ALA A 574 12.48 0.23 -14.85
CA ALA A 574 13.79 -0.35 -14.55
C ALA A 574 14.02 -0.52 -13.03
N GLU A 575 13.65 0.48 -12.23
CA GLU A 575 13.68 0.42 -10.76
C GLU A 575 12.87 -0.76 -10.23
N ARG A 576 11.60 -0.87 -10.64
CA ARG A 576 10.73 -1.96 -10.19
C ARG A 576 11.22 -3.33 -10.67
N PHE A 577 11.85 -3.38 -11.83
CA PHE A 577 12.46 -4.60 -12.35
C PHE A 577 13.62 -5.05 -11.46
N ALA A 578 14.57 -4.16 -11.16
CA ALA A 578 15.69 -4.45 -10.28
C ALA A 578 15.23 -4.89 -8.88
N GLN A 579 14.27 -4.17 -8.28
CA GLN A 579 13.64 -4.54 -7.00
C GLN A 579 13.04 -5.94 -7.06
N THR A 580 12.30 -6.25 -8.12
CA THR A 580 11.66 -7.56 -8.29
C THR A 580 12.69 -8.68 -8.42
N ILE A 581 13.75 -8.49 -9.21
CA ILE A 581 14.81 -9.49 -9.35
C ILE A 581 15.44 -9.79 -8.00
N VAL A 582 15.82 -8.76 -7.23
CA VAL A 582 16.47 -8.95 -5.91
C VAL A 582 15.52 -9.62 -4.92
N GLN A 583 14.22 -9.26 -4.93
CA GLN A 583 13.21 -9.93 -4.11
C GLN A 583 13.07 -11.40 -4.45
N VAL A 584 12.94 -11.72 -5.73
CA VAL A 584 12.79 -13.08 -6.24
C VAL A 584 14.06 -13.90 -6.00
N ALA A 585 15.23 -13.30 -6.21
CA ALA A 585 16.51 -13.89 -5.86
C ALA A 585 16.57 -14.23 -4.37
N GLY A 586 16.10 -13.32 -3.52
CA GLY A 586 15.96 -13.55 -2.09
C GLY A 586 14.95 -14.64 -1.70
N ARG A 587 14.18 -15.22 -2.63
CA ARG A 587 13.32 -16.40 -2.40
C ARG A 587 14.03 -17.71 -2.74
N ALA A 588 15.08 -17.66 -3.57
CA ALA A 588 15.88 -18.83 -3.90
C ALA A 588 16.97 -19.04 -2.85
N GLY A 589 17.15 -20.28 -2.41
CA GLY A 589 18.28 -20.66 -1.54
C GLY A 589 18.24 -20.06 -0.13
N ARG A 590 17.05 -20.05 0.51
CA ARG A 590 16.90 -19.70 1.94
C ARG A 590 17.27 -20.82 2.90
N GLY A 591 17.41 -22.05 2.39
CA GLY A 591 17.96 -23.19 3.12
C GLY A 591 19.49 -23.26 3.03
N SER A 592 20.05 -24.46 3.17
CA SER A 592 21.49 -24.74 3.01
C SER A 592 21.98 -24.73 1.56
N LYS A 593 21.07 -24.68 0.58
CA LYS A 593 21.38 -24.79 -0.85
C LYS A 593 21.48 -23.41 -1.51
N PRO A 594 22.53 -23.13 -2.30
CA PRO A 594 22.63 -21.87 -3.03
C PRO A 594 21.57 -21.81 -4.15
N GLY A 595 20.87 -20.68 -4.23
CA GLY A 595 19.91 -20.42 -5.30
C GLY A 595 20.59 -19.82 -6.54
N THR A 596 20.07 -20.14 -7.72
CA THR A 596 20.48 -19.53 -8.99
C THR A 596 19.31 -18.77 -9.63
N VAL A 597 19.59 -17.57 -10.15
CA VAL A 597 18.62 -16.75 -10.88
C VAL A 597 19.13 -16.50 -12.29
N LEU A 598 18.36 -16.94 -13.27
CA LEU A 598 18.64 -16.77 -14.70
C LEU A 598 17.69 -15.73 -15.28
N VAL A 599 18.24 -14.68 -15.90
CA VAL A 599 17.46 -13.57 -16.47
C VAL A 599 17.64 -13.55 -17.98
N GLN A 600 16.61 -13.97 -18.73
CA GLN A 600 16.62 -13.91 -20.18
C GLN A 600 16.33 -12.50 -20.70
N THR A 601 17.17 -12.02 -21.61
CA THR A 601 17.05 -10.70 -22.23
C THR A 601 17.63 -10.69 -23.65
N HIS A 602 17.07 -9.85 -24.50
CA HIS A 602 17.65 -9.51 -25.80
C HIS A 602 18.65 -8.34 -25.71
N HIS A 603 18.80 -7.76 -24.53
CA HIS A 603 19.67 -6.61 -24.24
C HIS A 603 20.62 -6.92 -23.09
N PRO A 604 21.49 -7.94 -23.22
CA PRO A 604 22.47 -8.25 -22.18
C PRO A 604 23.37 -7.05 -21.89
N ASP A 605 23.68 -6.24 -22.89
CA ASP A 605 24.60 -5.10 -22.76
C ASP A 605 23.96 -3.84 -22.13
N ASN A 606 22.69 -3.91 -21.71
CA ASN A 606 22.03 -2.77 -21.07
C ASN A 606 22.73 -2.38 -19.75
N PRO A 607 23.17 -1.12 -19.57
CA PRO A 607 23.94 -0.72 -18.40
C PRO A 607 23.21 -0.93 -17.07
N LEU A 608 21.93 -0.54 -16.99
CA LEU A 608 21.13 -0.72 -15.76
C LEU A 608 20.95 -2.20 -15.41
N LEU A 609 20.71 -3.05 -16.41
CA LEU A 609 20.61 -4.49 -16.21
C LEU A 609 21.94 -5.06 -15.71
N GLN A 610 23.05 -4.70 -16.35
CA GLN A 610 24.39 -5.16 -15.96
C GLN A 610 24.74 -4.73 -14.53
N SER A 611 24.43 -3.49 -14.14
CA SER A 611 24.60 -3.01 -12.77
C SER A 611 23.78 -3.83 -11.76
N ALA A 612 22.53 -4.15 -12.10
CA ALA A 612 21.67 -4.96 -11.23
C ALA A 612 22.14 -6.42 -11.09
N LEU A 613 22.72 -7.00 -12.15
CA LEU A 613 23.19 -8.39 -12.17
C LEU A 613 24.58 -8.58 -11.54
N LYS A 614 25.55 -7.70 -11.85
CA LYS A 614 26.98 -7.90 -11.50
C LYS A 614 27.40 -7.26 -10.18
N HIS A 615 26.85 -6.10 -9.83
CA HIS A 615 27.42 -5.22 -8.80
C HIS A 615 26.48 -4.95 -7.61
N HIS A 616 25.48 -5.82 -7.42
CA HIS A 616 24.43 -5.70 -6.40
C HIS A 616 23.54 -4.45 -6.56
N TYR A 617 22.47 -4.37 -5.76
CA TYR A 617 21.43 -3.35 -5.88
C TYR A 617 21.95 -1.91 -5.74
N ASP A 618 22.95 -1.68 -4.89
CA ASP A 618 23.49 -0.33 -4.63
C ASP A 618 24.12 0.29 -5.90
N SER A 619 24.79 -0.51 -6.72
CA SER A 619 25.38 -0.05 -7.98
C SER A 619 24.31 0.32 -9.01
N PHE A 620 23.19 -0.41 -9.03
CA PHE A 620 22.02 -0.04 -9.82
C PHE A 620 21.42 1.29 -9.35
N VAL A 621 21.32 1.52 -8.04
CA VAL A 621 20.78 2.77 -7.48
C VAL A 621 21.59 3.98 -7.95
N SER A 622 22.93 3.92 -7.91
CA SER A 622 23.79 5.00 -8.37
C SER A 622 23.59 5.31 -9.86
N ALA A 623 23.56 4.28 -10.71
CA ALA A 623 23.34 4.45 -12.15
C ALA A 623 21.95 5.00 -12.47
N ALA A 624 20.90 4.46 -11.82
CA ALA A 624 19.53 4.90 -12.02
C ALA A 624 19.30 6.34 -11.52
N LEU A 625 19.90 6.74 -10.39
CA LEU A 625 19.81 8.13 -9.91
C LEU A 625 20.50 9.11 -10.85
N ALA A 626 21.65 8.74 -11.43
CA ALA A 626 22.34 9.58 -12.41
C ALA A 626 21.46 9.81 -13.66
N GLU A 627 20.88 8.76 -14.23
CA GLU A 627 19.96 8.86 -15.38
C GLU A 627 18.73 9.73 -15.06
N ARG A 628 18.16 9.59 -13.85
CA ARG A 628 17.01 10.41 -13.42
C ARG A 628 17.38 11.89 -13.24
N ALA A 629 18.60 12.18 -12.80
CA ALA A 629 19.07 13.55 -12.66
C ALA A 629 19.22 14.21 -14.03
N GLU A 630 19.84 13.53 -14.99
CA GLU A 630 20.02 14.01 -16.37
C GLU A 630 18.67 14.24 -17.06
N ALA A 631 17.74 13.29 -16.92
CA ALA A 631 16.40 13.38 -17.50
C ALA A 631 15.45 14.32 -16.73
N ARG A 632 15.89 14.92 -15.61
CA ARG A 632 15.06 15.75 -14.71
C ARG A 632 13.76 15.06 -14.31
N LEU A 633 13.86 13.78 -13.94
CA LEU A 633 12.75 12.96 -13.50
C LEU A 633 12.75 12.80 -11.98
N PRO A 634 11.62 12.38 -11.37
CA PRO A 634 11.61 12.02 -9.96
C PRO A 634 12.71 10.99 -9.64
N PRO A 635 13.45 11.14 -8.52
CA PRO A 635 13.21 12.06 -7.41
C PRO A 635 13.89 13.46 -7.51
N TYR A 636 14.50 13.82 -8.65
CA TYR A 636 15.16 15.13 -8.85
C TYR A 636 14.21 16.24 -9.30
N ALA A 637 13.07 15.87 -9.90
CA ALA A 637 11.96 16.77 -10.17
C ALA A 637 10.67 16.28 -9.50
N ALA A 638 9.77 17.22 -9.22
CA ALA A 638 8.41 16.91 -8.80
C ALA A 638 7.51 16.79 -10.03
N LEU A 639 6.56 15.85 -9.99
CA LEU A 639 5.66 15.55 -11.09
C LEU A 639 4.22 15.46 -10.59
N ALA A 640 3.28 16.03 -11.35
CA ALA A 640 1.85 15.83 -11.17
C ALA A 640 1.18 15.62 -12.52
N VAL A 641 0.09 14.86 -12.54
CA VAL A 641 -0.65 14.54 -13.76
C VAL A 641 -2.12 14.83 -13.56
N VAL A 642 -2.71 15.58 -14.49
CA VAL A 642 -4.16 15.76 -14.59
C VAL A 642 -4.66 14.81 -15.66
N ARG A 643 -5.48 13.83 -15.28
CA ARG A 643 -6.07 12.87 -16.22
C ARG A 643 -7.54 13.17 -16.42
N ALA A 644 -8.01 13.04 -17.66
CA ALA A 644 -9.39 13.21 -18.05
C ALA A 644 -9.87 11.98 -18.84
N GLU A 645 -11.10 11.54 -18.58
CA GLU A 645 -11.74 10.47 -19.34
C GLU A 645 -13.19 10.79 -19.71
N SER A 646 -13.64 10.35 -20.89
CA SER A 646 -15.01 10.51 -21.36
C SER A 646 -15.40 9.40 -22.34
N ALA A 647 -16.70 9.18 -22.56
CA ALA A 647 -17.18 8.28 -23.61
C ALA A 647 -16.96 8.86 -25.01
N ASN A 648 -16.89 10.19 -25.13
CA ASN A 648 -16.53 10.89 -26.36
C ASN A 648 -15.01 11.08 -26.44
N GLN A 649 -14.43 10.85 -27.62
CA GLN A 649 -12.98 10.91 -27.85
C GLN A 649 -12.39 12.33 -27.73
N GLN A 650 -13.14 13.36 -28.14
CA GLN A 650 -12.65 14.74 -28.22
C GLN A 650 -12.65 15.45 -26.87
N PHE A 651 -13.65 15.18 -26.02
CA PHE A 651 -13.83 15.93 -24.76
C PHE A 651 -12.64 15.91 -23.79
N PRO A 652 -11.92 14.78 -23.57
CA PRO A 652 -10.75 14.77 -22.70
C PRO A 652 -9.64 15.71 -23.20
N THR A 653 -9.32 15.65 -24.50
CA THR A 653 -8.26 16.46 -25.11
C THR A 653 -8.63 17.94 -25.17
N GLU A 654 -9.88 18.27 -25.50
CA GLU A 654 -10.39 19.65 -25.46
C GLU A 654 -10.31 20.25 -24.06
N PHE A 655 -10.76 19.51 -23.04
CA PHE A 655 -10.70 19.94 -21.65
C PHE A 655 -9.26 20.23 -21.21
N LEU A 656 -8.32 19.33 -21.49
CA LEU A 656 -6.93 19.48 -21.09
C LEU A 656 -6.20 20.58 -21.90
N THR A 657 -6.56 20.77 -23.17
CA THR A 657 -6.03 21.87 -23.99
C THR A 657 -6.49 23.23 -23.45
N GLY A 658 -7.78 23.34 -23.10
CA GLY A 658 -8.33 24.52 -22.44
C GLY A 658 -7.65 24.80 -21.11
N LEU A 659 -7.44 23.75 -20.31
CA LEU A 659 -6.72 23.84 -19.04
C LEU A 659 -5.29 24.33 -19.23
N LYS A 660 -4.53 23.75 -20.16
CA LYS A 660 -3.15 24.17 -20.48
C LYS A 660 -3.09 25.65 -20.84
N ARG A 661 -4.03 26.15 -21.64
CA ARG A 661 -4.11 27.56 -22.04
C ARG A 661 -4.33 28.49 -20.86
N LEU A 662 -5.24 28.15 -19.94
CA LEU A 662 -5.48 28.94 -18.74
C LEU A 662 -4.29 28.92 -17.78
N LEU A 663 -3.64 27.76 -17.63
CA LEU A 663 -2.48 27.61 -16.75
C LEU A 663 -1.26 28.36 -17.26
N HIS A 664 -1.03 28.41 -18.58
CA HIS A 664 0.15 29.07 -19.16
C HIS A 664 0.30 30.53 -18.72
N ALA A 665 -0.81 31.22 -18.42
CA ALA A 665 -0.79 32.61 -17.95
C ALA A 665 -0.65 32.76 -16.42
N ARG A 666 -0.79 31.68 -15.64
CA ARG A 666 -0.92 31.72 -14.17
C ARG A 666 0.17 30.97 -13.42
N ILE A 667 0.74 29.93 -14.02
CA ILE A 667 1.75 29.11 -13.34
C ILE A 667 3.12 29.79 -13.37
N PRO A 668 3.99 29.52 -12.38
CA PRO A 668 5.38 29.98 -12.42
C PRO A 668 6.11 29.48 -13.66
N ALA A 669 7.02 30.28 -14.21
CA ALA A 669 7.82 29.92 -15.39
C ALA A 669 8.67 28.65 -15.22
N GLU A 670 8.96 28.27 -13.97
CA GLU A 670 9.68 27.04 -13.62
C GLU A 670 8.85 25.76 -13.80
N VAL A 671 7.53 25.87 -13.96
CA VAL A 671 6.64 24.72 -14.13
C VAL A 671 6.43 24.44 -15.62
N THR A 672 6.83 23.26 -16.06
CA THR A 672 6.64 22.80 -17.44
C THR A 672 5.31 22.08 -17.60
N LEU A 673 4.56 22.42 -18.66
CA LEU A 673 3.31 21.75 -19.04
C LEU A 673 3.51 20.91 -20.31
N ALA A 674 3.50 19.59 -20.17
CA ALA A 674 3.60 18.65 -21.30
C ALA A 674 2.24 17.98 -21.60
N GLY A 675 1.95 17.79 -22.89
CA GLY A 675 0.66 17.30 -23.38
C GLY A 675 -0.31 18.41 -23.80
N PRO A 676 -1.62 18.10 -23.93
CA PRO A 676 -2.26 16.82 -23.60
C PRO A 676 -1.75 15.66 -24.44
N VAL A 677 -1.50 14.52 -23.81
CA VAL A 677 -1.13 13.26 -24.46
C VAL A 677 -2.23 12.22 -24.24
N PRO A 678 -2.53 11.37 -25.23
CA PRO A 678 -3.41 10.21 -25.01
C PRO A 678 -2.75 9.28 -23.96
N ALA A 679 -3.57 8.64 -23.12
CA ALA A 679 -3.04 7.61 -22.23
C ALA A 679 -2.53 6.40 -23.06
N PRO A 680 -1.54 5.60 -22.59
CA PRO A 680 -0.98 4.47 -23.34
C PRO A 680 -2.02 3.47 -23.84
N MET A 681 -3.13 3.37 -23.11
CA MET A 681 -4.33 2.69 -23.58
C MET A 681 -5.43 3.74 -23.71
N GLU A 682 -5.54 4.29 -24.92
CA GLU A 682 -6.43 5.42 -25.24
C GLU A 682 -7.89 5.07 -24.90
N ARG A 683 -8.35 3.86 -25.22
CA ARG A 683 -9.70 3.37 -24.92
C ARG A 683 -9.67 2.26 -23.87
N LYS A 684 -10.23 2.53 -22.68
CA LYS A 684 -10.44 1.52 -21.62
C LYS A 684 -11.90 1.48 -21.21
N ALA A 685 -12.50 0.28 -21.22
CA ALA A 685 -13.90 0.07 -20.80
C ALA A 685 -14.88 1.07 -21.47
N GLY A 686 -14.69 1.32 -22.78
CA GLY A 686 -15.54 2.23 -23.56
C GLY A 686 -15.29 3.73 -23.37
N ARG A 687 -14.20 4.13 -22.71
CA ARG A 687 -13.87 5.54 -22.46
C ARG A 687 -12.50 5.90 -23.01
N TYR A 688 -12.41 7.09 -23.60
CA TYR A 688 -11.18 7.72 -24.08
C TYR A 688 -10.49 8.47 -22.95
N ARG A 689 -9.16 8.39 -22.91
CA ARG A 689 -8.32 8.92 -21.82
C ARG A 689 -7.20 9.79 -22.34
N ALA A 690 -7.03 10.95 -21.73
CA ALA A 690 -5.92 11.85 -21.99
C ALA A 690 -5.34 12.37 -20.67
N ALA A 691 -4.09 12.84 -20.71
CA ALA A 691 -3.35 13.35 -19.56
C ALA A 691 -2.59 14.63 -19.91
N LEU A 692 -2.49 15.54 -18.93
CA LEU A 692 -1.65 16.73 -18.95
C LEU A 692 -0.64 16.61 -17.80
N LEU A 693 0.65 16.68 -18.12
CA LEU A 693 1.74 16.53 -17.15
C LEU A 693 2.24 17.90 -16.72
N LEU A 694 2.48 18.06 -15.42
CA LEU A 694 3.08 19.22 -14.79
C LEU A 694 4.36 18.76 -14.10
N SER A 695 5.51 19.36 -14.44
CA SER A 695 6.78 19.06 -13.80
C SER A 695 7.52 20.33 -13.38
N ALA A 696 8.28 20.25 -12.29
CA ALA A 696 9.20 21.30 -11.88
C ALA A 696 10.36 20.70 -11.08
N GLU A 697 11.57 21.24 -11.22
CA GLU A 697 12.74 20.79 -10.45
C GLU A 697 12.55 21.02 -8.95
N ARG A 698 11.92 22.15 -8.59
CA ARG A 698 11.59 22.47 -7.20
C ARG A 698 10.14 22.11 -6.89
N ARG A 699 9.94 21.26 -5.89
CA ARG A 699 8.61 20.88 -5.40
C ARG A 699 7.76 22.08 -4.95
N ALA A 700 8.39 23.13 -4.42
CA ALA A 700 7.69 24.37 -4.06
C ALA A 700 7.09 25.08 -5.28
N ALA A 701 7.79 25.11 -6.42
CA ALA A 701 7.27 25.67 -7.66
C ALA A 701 6.09 24.86 -8.20
N LEU A 702 6.19 23.52 -8.18
CA LEU A 702 5.07 22.66 -8.54
C LEU A 702 3.86 22.91 -7.63
N ALA A 703 4.07 23.03 -6.31
CA ALA A 703 2.99 23.30 -5.36
C ALA A 703 2.26 24.62 -5.64
N LEU A 704 2.97 25.66 -6.07
CA LEU A 704 2.36 26.92 -6.53
C LEU A 704 1.54 26.70 -7.81
N GLY A 705 2.07 25.96 -8.79
CA GLY A 705 1.31 25.60 -10.00
C GLY A 705 0.05 24.76 -9.71
N LEU A 706 0.12 23.85 -8.73
CA LEU A 706 -1.01 23.03 -8.29
C LEU A 706 -2.12 23.86 -7.65
N ARG A 707 -1.80 24.98 -6.97
CA ARG A 707 -2.81 25.89 -6.41
C ARG A 707 -3.66 26.56 -7.49
N GLU A 708 -3.08 26.83 -8.66
CA GLU A 708 -3.78 27.43 -9.80
C GLU A 708 -4.62 26.42 -10.61
N LEU A 709 -4.41 25.11 -10.44
CA LEU A 709 -5.14 24.07 -11.18
C LEU A 709 -6.64 24.13 -10.93
N LEU A 710 -7.07 24.15 -9.67
CA LEU A 710 -8.49 24.10 -9.33
C LEU A 710 -9.24 25.35 -9.80
N PRO A 711 -8.76 26.59 -9.53
CA PRO A 711 -9.36 27.80 -10.09
C PRO A 711 -9.46 27.78 -11.62
N ALA A 712 -8.45 27.25 -12.31
CA ALA A 712 -8.49 27.12 -13.77
C ALA A 712 -9.53 26.09 -14.25
N ILE A 713 -9.62 24.93 -13.59
CA ILE A 713 -10.61 23.89 -13.91
C ILE A 713 -12.04 24.40 -13.70
N GLU A 714 -12.28 25.17 -12.64
CA GLU A 714 -13.59 25.75 -12.32
C GLU A 714 -14.07 26.80 -13.35
N GLN A 715 -13.17 27.34 -14.16
CA GLN A 715 -13.53 28.25 -15.26
C GLN A 715 -13.91 27.51 -16.54
N LEU A 716 -13.57 26.21 -16.66
CA LEU A 716 -13.86 25.43 -17.85
C LEU A 716 -15.29 24.85 -17.79
N PRO A 717 -16.17 25.18 -18.76
CA PRO A 717 -17.50 24.57 -18.83
C PRO A 717 -17.44 23.07 -19.19
N GLN A 718 -16.38 22.64 -19.89
CA GLN A 718 -16.17 21.24 -20.30
C GLN A 718 -15.92 20.31 -19.11
N ARG A 719 -15.63 20.82 -17.91
CA ARG A 719 -15.34 20.01 -16.71
C ARG A 719 -16.45 19.03 -16.34
N THR A 720 -17.69 19.31 -16.74
CA THR A 720 -18.86 18.45 -16.48
C THR A 720 -19.03 17.34 -17.53
N ARG A 721 -18.36 17.44 -18.69
CA ARG A 721 -18.40 16.47 -19.80
C ARG A 721 -17.33 15.38 -19.69
N VAL A 722 -16.39 15.53 -18.75
CA VAL A 722 -15.28 14.60 -18.51
C VAL A 722 -15.24 14.21 -17.04
N ARG A 723 -14.79 12.98 -16.74
CA ARG A 723 -14.33 12.65 -15.39
C ARG A 723 -12.85 12.95 -15.32
N TRP A 724 -12.46 13.84 -14.43
CA TRP A 724 -11.08 14.26 -14.27
C TRP A 724 -10.57 14.00 -12.87
N HIS A 725 -9.26 13.90 -12.73
CA HIS A 725 -8.60 13.80 -11.43
C HIS A 725 -7.15 14.27 -11.51
N ILE A 726 -6.62 14.64 -10.36
CA ILE A 726 -5.22 15.04 -10.18
C ILE A 726 -4.49 13.89 -9.48
N ASP A 727 -3.30 13.56 -9.95
CA ASP A 727 -2.39 12.63 -9.30
C ASP A 727 -1.04 13.30 -9.08
N VAL A 728 -0.74 13.63 -7.81
CA VAL A 728 0.51 14.23 -7.38
C VAL A 728 1.49 13.12 -7.01
N ASP A 729 2.74 13.22 -7.48
CA ASP A 729 3.73 12.15 -7.40
C ASP A 729 3.20 10.82 -7.94
N PRO A 730 2.84 10.78 -9.24
CA PRO A 730 2.28 9.58 -9.82
C PRO A 730 3.33 8.45 -9.85
N GLN A 731 2.86 7.22 -9.68
CA GLN A 731 3.68 6.02 -9.86
C GLN A 731 3.84 5.65 -11.34
N GLU A 732 3.00 6.20 -12.21
CA GLU A 732 3.05 6.06 -13.66
C GLU A 732 2.74 7.42 -14.29
N ALA A 733 3.64 7.92 -15.15
CA ALA A 733 3.45 9.23 -15.81
C ALA A 733 2.34 9.21 -16.89
N SER A 734 1.98 8.01 -17.36
CA SER A 734 1.22 7.76 -18.58
C SER A 734 -0.20 7.28 -18.33
#